data_AF-A0AAD4PQL0-F1
#
_entry.id   AF-A0AAD4PQL0-F1
#
_cell.length_a   1.000
_cell.length_b   1.000
_cell.length_c   1.000
_cell.angle_alpha   90.00
_cell.angle_beta   90.00
_cell.angle_gamma   90.00
#
_symmetry.space_group_name_H-M   'P 1'
#
loop_
_entity.id
_entity.type
_entity.pdbx_description
1 polymer ?
#
loop_
_entity_poly.entity_id
_entity_poly.type
_entity_poly.pdbx_seq_one_letter_code
_entity_poly.pdbx_strand_id
1 'polypeptide(L)'
;MRNFKQLWILLVSAILLSASTVKSNDVVDGKEEIQQEQELPGRTSYNYSTVVLPRPTVGLLYPRESETREVRSLDGVWQLLKSNASDPLQGIREEWYKQTLRSTDHEIIFMPVPASYNDMTVDKQLRDHVGTVWYERHFFVPVHWSRDRVRTWLRFGSVHYQAVVWVNGQLALRHSIGHLPFEGEIGRLINYGSENRITVMVDNRLGNRTIPQGQVIKQPSDEGVAYIQTYTFDFFNYAGIHRSVHLYTTPETYIQDIELKTQITTNELGRIDYHLTIGNGSVSTVKNTYMLVQLRDRNNVVVAHQINHNLQNGTLLIPNVKPWWPYLMHPHPGYMYTLELQLKVDSSAAPLDVYRHPVGIRSLSWNNNSLTLNGKPLYLRGFGKHEDSDIRGKGLDNAVLMRDFNLLKWIGANAYRTSHYPYSEESMQFADEHGIMIIDECPSVNTDIFEPQLLENHMSALEQLIHRDRNHACVIAWSIANEPRTKKKAAEPYFGALANYTKSIAQGRPLTAAANVDTPTACMMSQFLDIIGFNRYNAWYHNPGRTDMIVQPMYDEARKWHERYRKPVIVFEYGGDTMEGYHSLPAYIWSEDYQTELFSKHFKAFDKLRELKWFIGEFVWNFADFKTEQTFTRVGGNKKGVFTRNRQPKDAAHLLRKRYHAIAFKLDNASFPADLFQYIIDWN
;
A
#
# COMPACT_ATOMS: atom_id res chain seq x y z
N MET A 1 -42.11 -10.43 -13.66
CA MET A 1 -41.12 -10.84 -12.63
C MET A 1 -39.98 -11.76 -13.12
N ARG A 2 -40.05 -12.41 -14.30
CA ARG A 2 -38.91 -13.19 -14.87
C ARG A 2 -37.82 -12.35 -15.56
N ASN A 3 -38.14 -11.17 -16.12
CA ASN A 3 -37.17 -10.33 -16.86
C ASN A 3 -36.18 -9.54 -15.99
N PHE A 4 -36.49 -9.29 -14.71
CA PHE A 4 -35.57 -8.62 -13.79
C PHE A 4 -34.42 -9.54 -13.32
N LYS A 5 -34.66 -10.86 -13.20
CA LYS A 5 -33.63 -11.85 -12.82
C LYS A 5 -32.52 -11.99 -13.88
N GLN A 6 -32.87 -12.00 -15.16
CA GLN A 6 -31.88 -12.06 -16.24
C GLN A 6 -31.07 -10.77 -16.37
N LEU A 7 -31.69 -9.61 -16.16
CA LEU A 7 -30.97 -8.32 -16.20
C LEU A 7 -29.97 -8.18 -15.03
N TRP A 8 -30.33 -8.70 -13.86
CA TRP A 8 -29.45 -8.69 -12.67
C TRP A 8 -28.27 -9.65 -12.81
N ILE A 9 -28.51 -10.86 -13.33
CA ILE A 9 -27.44 -11.80 -13.66
C ILE A 9 -26.56 -11.20 -14.76
N LEU A 10 -27.11 -10.58 -15.81
CA LEU A 10 -26.33 -9.92 -16.86
C LEU A 10 -25.52 -8.72 -16.34
N LEU A 11 -26.01 -7.93 -15.38
CA LEU A 11 -25.24 -6.82 -14.80
C LEU A 11 -24.09 -7.29 -13.91
N VAL A 12 -24.31 -8.34 -13.10
CA VAL A 12 -23.28 -8.93 -12.25
C VAL A 12 -22.28 -9.74 -13.09
N SER A 13 -22.77 -10.47 -14.09
CA SER A 13 -21.95 -11.20 -15.06
C SER A 13 -21.19 -10.27 -15.99
N ALA A 14 -21.72 -9.13 -16.46
CA ALA A 14 -20.98 -8.20 -17.32
C ALA A 14 -19.76 -7.58 -16.62
N ILE A 15 -19.84 -7.43 -15.29
CA ILE A 15 -18.74 -6.93 -14.45
C ILE A 15 -17.74 -8.07 -14.13
N LEU A 16 -18.20 -9.32 -14.03
CA LEU A 16 -17.34 -10.50 -13.81
C LEU A 16 -16.72 -11.05 -15.11
N LEU A 17 -17.37 -10.85 -16.26
CA LEU A 17 -16.94 -11.28 -17.59
C LEU A 17 -15.95 -10.31 -18.25
N SER A 18 -15.79 -9.08 -17.75
CA SER A 18 -14.70 -8.20 -18.20
C SER A 18 -13.30 -8.72 -17.85
N ALA A 19 -13.22 -9.83 -17.11
CA ALA A 19 -12.01 -10.61 -16.82
C ALA A 19 -11.92 -11.94 -17.58
N SER A 20 -12.90 -12.31 -18.42
CA SER A 20 -12.94 -13.63 -19.06
C SER A 20 -13.68 -13.63 -20.40
N THR A 21 -12.97 -13.33 -21.48
CA THR A 21 -13.37 -13.77 -22.83
C THR A 21 -12.15 -14.16 -23.65
N VAL A 22 -11.88 -15.46 -23.73
CA VAL A 22 -11.27 -16.09 -24.91
C VAL A 22 -12.29 -17.12 -25.38
N LYS A 23 -12.82 -16.93 -26.60
CA LYS A 23 -13.68 -17.93 -27.24
C LYS A 23 -12.81 -19.11 -27.67
N SER A 24 -13.21 -20.32 -27.27
CA SER A 24 -12.71 -21.59 -27.78
C SER A 24 -13.17 -21.79 -29.22
N ASN A 25 -12.26 -22.08 -30.14
CA ASN A 25 -12.57 -22.66 -31.44
C ASN A 25 -12.14 -24.14 -31.45
N ASP A 26 -12.96 -24.92 -32.13
CA ASP A 26 -12.98 -26.39 -32.15
C ASP A 26 -11.73 -27.06 -32.73
N VAL A 27 -11.55 -28.30 -32.27
CA VAL A 27 -10.55 -29.29 -32.68
C VAL A 27 -10.87 -29.82 -34.08
N VAL A 28 -9.88 -29.81 -34.99
CA VAL A 28 -9.81 -30.74 -36.13
C VAL A 28 -8.36 -31.21 -36.29
N ASP A 29 -8.22 -32.53 -36.40
CA ASP A 29 -7.02 -33.33 -36.67
C ASP A 29 -6.26 -32.91 -37.94
N GLY A 30 -4.93 -33.06 -37.95
CA GLY A 30 -4.13 -33.07 -39.17
C GLY A 30 -2.66 -32.70 -38.98
N LYS A 31 -1.77 -33.68 -39.14
CA LYS A 31 -0.31 -33.52 -39.27
C LYS A 31 0.02 -32.65 -40.50
N GLU A 32 0.89 -31.66 -40.33
CA GLU A 32 2.02 -31.34 -41.25
C GLU A 32 2.79 -30.10 -40.76
N GLU A 33 4.12 -30.22 -40.74
CA GLU A 33 5.07 -29.12 -40.48
C GLU A 33 5.01 -28.10 -41.62
N ILE A 34 4.55 -26.87 -41.33
CA ILE A 34 4.86 -25.69 -42.15
C ILE A 34 5.11 -24.50 -41.21
N GLN A 35 6.30 -23.93 -41.35
CA GLN A 35 6.71 -22.64 -40.79
C GLN A 35 5.68 -21.55 -41.16
N GLN A 36 4.97 -21.02 -40.17
CA GLN A 36 4.30 -19.72 -40.28
C GLN A 36 4.96 -18.75 -39.30
N GLU A 37 5.49 -17.68 -39.88
CA GLU A 37 6.09 -16.53 -39.21
C GLU A 37 5.18 -16.01 -38.10
N GLN A 38 5.72 -16.01 -36.88
CA GLN A 38 5.14 -15.34 -35.73
C GLN A 38 4.98 -13.84 -36.02
N GLU A 39 3.76 -13.34 -35.87
CA GLU A 39 3.49 -11.90 -35.84
C GLU A 39 4.38 -11.22 -34.78
N LEU A 40 5.17 -10.24 -35.23
CA LEU A 40 6.06 -9.42 -34.42
C LEU A 40 5.30 -8.72 -33.26
N PRO A 41 5.76 -8.83 -32.00
CA PRO A 41 5.16 -8.13 -30.86
C PRO A 41 5.57 -6.65 -30.88
N GLY A 42 4.86 -5.82 -31.63
CA GLY A 42 5.19 -4.39 -31.76
C GLY A 42 4.09 -3.44 -32.23
N ARG A 43 2.84 -3.90 -32.39
CA ARG A 43 1.80 -3.13 -33.11
C ARG A 43 0.52 -2.78 -32.35
N THR A 44 0.39 -3.09 -31.07
CA THR A 44 -0.82 -2.68 -30.33
C THR A 44 -0.72 -1.21 -29.93
N SER A 45 -1.29 -0.32 -30.75
CA SER A 45 -1.53 1.08 -30.40
C SER A 45 -2.85 1.19 -29.65
N TYR A 46 -2.80 1.67 -28.41
CA TYR A 46 -4.01 1.97 -27.63
C TYR A 46 -4.44 3.42 -27.85
N ASN A 47 -5.76 3.64 -27.89
CA ASN A 47 -6.33 4.98 -27.90
C ASN A 47 -6.80 5.34 -26.48
N TYR A 48 -6.21 6.37 -25.88
CA TYR A 48 -6.55 6.85 -24.54
C TYR A 48 -7.52 8.04 -24.54
N SER A 49 -8.02 8.49 -25.70
CA SER A 49 -8.94 9.64 -25.78
C SER A 49 -10.31 9.39 -25.12
N THR A 50 -10.66 8.11 -24.91
CA THR A 50 -11.92 7.68 -24.29
C THR A 50 -11.77 7.36 -22.80
N VAL A 51 -10.57 7.49 -22.22
CA VAL A 51 -10.31 7.20 -20.81
C VAL A 51 -11.04 8.19 -19.92
N VAL A 52 -11.86 7.67 -19.01
CA VAL A 52 -12.60 8.49 -18.05
C VAL A 52 -11.79 8.62 -16.77
N LEU A 53 -11.64 9.86 -16.28
CA LEU A 53 -11.01 10.09 -14.98
C LEU A 53 -11.83 9.41 -13.87
N PRO A 54 -11.18 8.81 -12.86
CA PRO A 54 -11.88 8.17 -11.77
C PRO A 54 -12.75 9.20 -11.02
N ARG A 55 -13.88 8.75 -10.49
CA ARG A 55 -14.67 9.57 -9.57
C ARG A 55 -13.83 9.79 -8.30
N PRO A 56 -13.73 11.02 -7.78
CA PRO A 56 -13.06 11.26 -6.52
C PRO A 56 -13.65 10.41 -5.41
N THR A 57 -12.78 9.82 -4.61
CA THR A 57 -13.15 9.15 -3.37
C THR A 57 -13.74 10.19 -2.41
N VAL A 58 -14.79 9.80 -1.69
CA VAL A 58 -15.48 10.69 -0.76
C VAL A 58 -15.53 10.02 0.62
N GLY A 59 -15.18 10.77 1.66
CA GLY A 59 -15.16 10.26 3.03
C GLY A 59 -13.91 9.46 3.32
N LEU A 60 -14.06 8.29 3.96
CA LEU A 60 -12.98 7.32 4.16
C LEU A 60 -11.93 7.69 5.23
N LEU A 61 -12.16 8.76 6.02
CA LEU A 61 -11.36 9.05 7.21
C LEU A 61 -11.26 7.81 8.10
N TYR A 62 -10.07 7.56 8.65
CA TYR A 62 -9.86 6.45 9.58
C TYR A 62 -10.85 6.56 10.76
N PRO A 63 -11.62 5.51 11.09
CA PRO A 63 -12.57 5.54 12.20
C PRO A 63 -11.85 5.83 13.52
N ARG A 64 -12.37 6.80 14.28
CA ARG A 64 -11.83 7.17 15.60
C ARG A 64 -12.99 7.39 16.55
N GLU A 65 -12.86 6.82 17.74
CA GLU A 65 -13.81 7.08 18.82
C GLU A 65 -13.72 8.54 19.28
N SER A 66 -14.87 9.10 19.63
CA SER A 66 -14.99 10.40 20.24
C SER A 66 -16.28 10.47 21.05
N GLU A 67 -16.53 11.61 21.65
CA GLU A 67 -17.79 11.92 22.35
C GLU A 67 -19.02 11.79 21.44
N THR A 68 -18.82 11.77 20.10
CA THR A 68 -19.88 11.74 19.09
C THR A 68 -19.80 10.54 18.14
N ARG A 69 -18.79 9.68 18.30
CA ARG A 69 -18.53 8.53 17.40
C ARG A 69 -18.12 7.30 18.20
N GLU A 70 -18.78 6.18 17.93
CA GLU A 70 -18.43 4.87 18.49
C GLU A 70 -17.80 4.01 17.38
N VAL A 71 -16.78 3.22 17.70
CA VAL A 71 -16.12 2.30 16.77
C VAL A 71 -16.12 0.90 17.38
N ARG A 72 -16.47 -0.11 16.59
CA ARG A 72 -16.48 -1.51 17.01
C ARG A 72 -15.86 -2.38 15.93
N SER A 73 -14.88 -3.18 16.33
CA SER A 73 -14.29 -4.18 15.44
C SER A 73 -15.24 -5.37 15.22
N LEU A 74 -15.27 -5.87 13.99
CA LEU A 74 -15.84 -7.15 13.57
C LEU A 74 -14.74 -8.20 13.30
N ASP A 75 -13.52 -7.96 13.79
CA ASP A 75 -12.42 -8.92 13.73
C ASP A 75 -12.69 -10.13 14.63
N GLY A 76 -11.97 -11.22 14.37
CA GLY A 76 -12.13 -12.51 15.02
C GLY A 76 -12.37 -13.61 13.99
N VAL A 77 -13.01 -14.70 14.41
CA VAL A 77 -13.22 -15.86 13.55
C VAL A 77 -14.52 -15.72 12.76
N TRP A 78 -14.41 -15.87 11.44
CA TRP A 78 -15.51 -15.88 10.49
C TRP A 78 -15.67 -17.30 9.92
N GLN A 79 -16.83 -17.60 9.36
CA GLN A 79 -17.02 -18.79 8.53
C GLN A 79 -16.48 -18.50 7.13
N LEU A 80 -15.93 -19.52 6.47
CA LEU A 80 -15.44 -19.47 5.11
C LEU A 80 -15.97 -20.68 4.33
N LEU A 81 -16.55 -20.42 3.17
CA LEU A 81 -16.99 -21.42 2.21
C LEU A 81 -16.23 -21.17 0.90
N LYS A 82 -15.56 -22.20 0.37
CA LYS A 82 -14.82 -22.16 -0.89
C LYS A 82 -15.75 -22.54 -2.06
N SER A 83 -15.91 -21.67 -3.06
CA SER A 83 -16.64 -22.03 -4.29
C SER A 83 -15.86 -23.05 -5.13
N ASN A 84 -16.53 -23.79 -6.00
CA ASN A 84 -15.83 -24.61 -7.00
C ASN A 84 -15.01 -23.71 -7.95
N ALA A 85 -13.72 -24.00 -8.14
CA ALA A 85 -12.82 -23.22 -9.01
C ALA A 85 -13.27 -23.19 -10.48
N SER A 86 -13.92 -24.25 -10.96
CA SER A 86 -14.51 -24.29 -12.31
C SER A 86 -15.77 -23.43 -12.45
N ASP A 87 -16.30 -22.97 -11.32
CA ASP A 87 -17.56 -22.25 -11.24
C ASP A 87 -17.52 -21.11 -10.20
N PRO A 88 -16.74 -20.04 -10.45
CA PRO A 88 -16.58 -18.95 -9.49
C PRO A 88 -17.87 -18.18 -9.17
N LEU A 89 -18.93 -18.36 -9.96
CA LEU A 89 -20.24 -17.71 -9.76
C LEU A 89 -21.24 -18.59 -9.03
N GLN A 90 -20.84 -19.77 -8.56
CA GLN A 90 -21.69 -20.73 -7.86
C GLN A 90 -22.51 -20.06 -6.75
N GLY A 91 -21.86 -19.43 -5.76
CA GLY A 91 -22.57 -18.82 -4.64
C GLY A 91 -23.48 -17.64 -5.01
N ILE A 92 -23.24 -16.97 -6.15
CA ILE A 92 -24.17 -15.96 -6.68
C ILE A 92 -25.43 -16.63 -7.23
N ARG A 93 -25.28 -17.72 -7.99
CA ARG A 93 -26.40 -18.44 -8.61
C ARG A 93 -27.23 -19.23 -7.59
N GLU A 94 -26.57 -19.83 -6.61
CA GLU A 94 -27.19 -20.52 -5.47
C GLU A 94 -27.67 -19.56 -4.38
N GLU A 95 -27.44 -18.24 -4.56
CA GLU A 95 -27.89 -17.18 -3.65
C GLU A 95 -27.43 -17.38 -2.20
N TRP A 96 -26.19 -17.83 -1.98
CA TRP A 96 -25.63 -18.09 -0.64
C TRP A 96 -25.71 -16.88 0.31
N TYR A 97 -25.75 -15.66 -0.22
CA TYR A 97 -25.94 -14.45 0.58
C TYR A 97 -27.35 -14.34 1.19
N LYS A 98 -28.37 -15.08 0.73
CA LYS A 98 -29.76 -14.99 1.25
C LYS A 98 -30.05 -15.87 2.47
N GLN A 99 -29.24 -16.90 2.71
CA GLN A 99 -29.37 -17.83 3.85
C GLN A 99 -28.02 -18.03 4.53
N THR A 100 -27.97 -18.46 5.78
CA THR A 100 -26.68 -18.68 6.47
C THR A 100 -25.82 -19.68 5.72
N LEU A 101 -24.50 -19.46 5.64
CA LEU A 101 -23.59 -20.38 4.94
C LEU A 101 -23.66 -21.80 5.55
N ARG A 102 -23.90 -21.93 6.86
CA ARG A 102 -24.10 -23.24 7.53
C ARG A 102 -25.33 -24.02 7.07
N SER A 103 -26.29 -23.35 6.43
CA SER A 103 -27.48 -24.02 5.87
C SER A 103 -27.26 -24.55 4.46
N THR A 104 -26.09 -24.29 3.88
CA THR A 104 -25.68 -24.92 2.63
C THR A 104 -25.14 -26.32 2.89
N ASP A 105 -25.21 -27.21 1.90
CA ASP A 105 -24.64 -28.56 1.98
C ASP A 105 -23.11 -28.58 1.72
N HIS A 106 -22.44 -27.42 1.83
CA HIS A 106 -21.01 -27.24 1.57
C HIS A 106 -20.20 -27.23 2.87
N GLU A 107 -18.92 -27.59 2.76
CA GLU A 107 -18.00 -27.54 3.89
C GLU A 107 -17.77 -26.09 4.36
N ILE A 108 -17.83 -25.89 5.68
CA ILE A 108 -17.57 -24.60 6.32
C ILE A 108 -16.26 -24.66 7.12
N ILE A 109 -15.34 -23.79 6.76
CA ILE A 109 -14.04 -23.62 7.40
C ILE A 109 -14.11 -22.39 8.31
N PHE A 110 -13.43 -22.40 9.45
CA PHE A 110 -13.28 -21.21 10.28
C PHE A 110 -12.02 -20.44 9.91
N MET A 111 -12.15 -19.13 9.69
CA MET A 111 -11.08 -18.28 9.19
C MET A 111 -10.94 -17.02 10.04
N PRO A 112 -9.75 -16.70 10.58
CA PRO A 112 -9.55 -15.46 11.31
C PRO A 112 -9.58 -14.26 10.34
N VAL A 113 -10.06 -13.13 10.84
CA VAL A 113 -10.02 -11.83 10.20
C VAL A 113 -9.45 -10.85 11.24
N PRO A 114 -8.39 -10.08 10.93
CA PRO A 114 -7.68 -10.01 9.65
C PRO A 114 -6.71 -11.18 9.41
N ALA A 115 -6.76 -11.79 8.21
CA ALA A 115 -5.77 -12.76 7.73
C ALA A 115 -5.93 -13.03 6.22
N SER A 116 -4.84 -13.48 5.60
CA SER A 116 -4.92 -14.22 4.34
C SER A 116 -5.32 -15.67 4.62
N TYR A 117 -6.24 -16.25 3.83
CA TYR A 117 -6.71 -17.61 4.10
C TYR A 117 -5.73 -18.71 3.68
N ASN A 118 -4.79 -18.40 2.78
CA ASN A 118 -4.05 -19.41 2.03
C ASN A 118 -3.23 -20.36 2.91
N ASP A 119 -2.54 -19.83 3.93
CA ASP A 119 -1.65 -20.60 4.79
C ASP A 119 -2.26 -20.84 6.20
N MET A 120 -3.58 -20.68 6.35
CA MET A 120 -4.30 -20.92 7.62
C MET A 120 -4.55 -22.41 7.87
N THR A 121 -4.77 -23.17 6.80
CA THR A 121 -5.07 -24.60 6.88
C THR A 121 -3.92 -25.40 6.28
N VAL A 122 -3.98 -26.73 6.45
CA VAL A 122 -3.07 -27.66 5.77
C VAL A 122 -3.59 -28.11 4.40
N ASP A 123 -4.76 -27.62 3.96
CA ASP A 123 -5.35 -27.97 2.67
C ASP A 123 -4.69 -27.20 1.52
N LYS A 124 -3.95 -27.93 0.68
CA LYS A 124 -3.34 -27.38 -0.54
C LYS A 124 -4.38 -26.82 -1.51
N GLN A 125 -5.57 -27.43 -1.61
CA GLN A 125 -6.60 -26.97 -2.52
C GLN A 125 -7.17 -25.61 -2.12
N LEU A 126 -7.29 -25.32 -0.82
CA LEU A 126 -7.63 -23.98 -0.35
C LEU A 126 -6.48 -23.00 -0.58
N ARG A 127 -5.24 -23.41 -0.27
CA ARG A 127 -4.04 -22.57 -0.43
C ARG A 127 -3.90 -22.02 -1.86
N ASP A 128 -4.04 -22.92 -2.83
CA ASP A 128 -3.82 -22.65 -4.25
C ASP A 128 -5.15 -22.36 -5.00
N HIS A 129 -6.25 -22.14 -4.27
CA HIS A 129 -7.57 -21.86 -4.85
C HIS A 129 -7.55 -20.62 -5.75
N VAL A 130 -8.22 -20.72 -6.90
CA VAL A 130 -8.41 -19.61 -7.85
C VAL A 130 -9.90 -19.43 -8.08
N GLY A 131 -10.43 -18.28 -7.68
CA GLY A 131 -11.85 -17.96 -7.77
C GLY A 131 -12.39 -17.31 -6.52
N THR A 132 -13.65 -17.59 -6.21
CA THR A 132 -14.37 -16.96 -5.11
C THR A 132 -14.33 -17.79 -3.84
N VAL A 133 -14.22 -17.10 -2.70
CA VAL A 133 -14.50 -17.61 -1.36
C VAL A 133 -15.53 -16.71 -0.70
N TRP A 134 -16.29 -17.26 0.24
CA TRP A 134 -17.39 -16.58 0.91
C TRP A 134 -17.17 -16.57 2.40
N TYR A 135 -17.03 -15.38 2.97
CA TYR A 135 -16.94 -15.18 4.41
C TYR A 135 -18.33 -14.89 4.98
N GLU A 136 -18.63 -15.39 6.18
CA GLU A 136 -19.83 -15.01 6.93
C GLU A 136 -19.55 -14.81 8.42
N ARG A 137 -20.17 -13.78 8.99
CA ARG A 137 -20.18 -13.54 10.43
C ARG A 137 -21.54 -13.02 10.90
N HIS A 138 -21.91 -13.42 12.11
CA HIS A 138 -23.05 -12.87 12.81
C HIS A 138 -22.59 -11.82 13.82
N PHE A 139 -23.35 -10.75 14.00
CA PHE A 139 -23.01 -9.65 14.88
C PHE A 139 -24.27 -8.94 15.39
N PHE A 140 -24.14 -8.21 16.50
CA PHE A 140 -25.22 -7.41 17.07
C PHE A 140 -24.88 -5.94 16.97
N VAL A 141 -25.87 -5.10 16.65
CA VAL A 141 -25.75 -3.64 16.75
C VAL A 141 -26.63 -3.17 17.91
N PRO A 142 -26.09 -2.43 18.90
CA PRO A 142 -26.88 -1.98 20.04
C PRO A 142 -28.09 -1.12 19.66
N VAL A 143 -29.19 -1.22 20.42
CA VAL A 143 -30.42 -0.45 20.17
C VAL A 143 -30.16 1.06 20.19
N HIS A 144 -29.24 1.56 21.01
CA HIS A 144 -28.97 3.00 21.11
C HIS A 144 -28.38 3.60 19.83
N TRP A 145 -27.86 2.79 18.90
CA TRP A 145 -27.41 3.25 17.58
C TRP A 145 -28.58 3.49 16.61
N SER A 146 -29.80 3.04 16.95
CA SER A 146 -31.01 3.29 16.16
C SER A 146 -31.64 4.66 16.40
N ARG A 147 -31.09 5.44 17.34
CA ARG A 147 -31.63 6.77 17.69
C ARG A 147 -31.69 7.66 16.46
N ASP A 148 -32.74 8.49 16.39
CA ASP A 148 -32.81 9.59 15.44
C ASP A 148 -31.49 10.37 15.52
N ARG A 149 -30.88 10.60 14.35
CA ARG A 149 -29.61 11.33 14.15
C ARG A 149 -28.29 10.56 14.32
N VAL A 150 -28.30 9.23 14.35
CA VAL A 150 -27.08 8.41 14.25
C VAL A 150 -27.05 7.66 12.92
N ARG A 151 -25.90 7.72 12.22
CA ARG A 151 -25.61 6.92 11.02
C ARG A 151 -24.71 5.76 11.41
N THR A 152 -24.93 4.59 10.82
CA THR A 152 -24.10 3.40 11.05
C THR A 152 -23.39 3.01 9.77
N TRP A 153 -22.07 2.86 9.87
CA TRP A 153 -21.17 2.59 8.75
C TRP A 153 -20.51 1.24 8.92
N LEU A 154 -20.22 0.60 7.78
CA LEU A 154 -19.40 -0.59 7.69
C LEU A 154 -18.18 -0.28 6.83
N ARG A 155 -16.99 -0.58 7.36
CA ARG A 155 -15.71 -0.35 6.70
C ARG A 155 -14.87 -1.61 6.68
N PHE A 156 -14.29 -1.92 5.53
CA PHE A 156 -13.23 -2.90 5.37
C PHE A 156 -11.90 -2.19 5.17
N GLY A 157 -10.87 -2.55 5.93
CA GLY A 157 -9.54 -1.97 5.75
C GLY A 157 -8.85 -2.43 4.45
N SER A 158 -9.09 -3.66 4.01
CA SER A 158 -8.58 -4.24 2.77
C SER A 158 -9.16 -5.65 2.57
N VAL A 159 -9.58 -5.95 1.33
CA VAL A 159 -10.04 -7.28 0.90
C VAL A 159 -9.45 -7.55 -0.47
N HIS A 160 -8.72 -8.65 -0.63
CA HIS A 160 -8.05 -8.96 -1.90
C HIS A 160 -8.77 -10.05 -2.72
N TYR A 161 -9.14 -9.83 -3.99
CA TYR A 161 -8.98 -8.62 -4.82
C TYR A 161 -10.30 -7.88 -5.09
N GLN A 162 -11.36 -8.60 -5.48
CA GLN A 162 -12.71 -8.02 -5.60
C GLN A 162 -13.57 -8.47 -4.43
N ALA A 163 -14.36 -7.54 -3.88
CA ALA A 163 -15.26 -7.78 -2.76
C ALA A 163 -16.69 -7.40 -3.12
N VAL A 164 -17.65 -8.27 -2.77
CA VAL A 164 -19.08 -7.95 -2.74
C VAL A 164 -19.60 -8.29 -1.36
N VAL A 165 -20.27 -7.33 -0.73
CA VAL A 165 -20.70 -7.43 0.66
C VAL A 165 -22.22 -7.35 0.75
N TRP A 166 -22.81 -8.26 1.52
CA TRP A 166 -24.22 -8.25 1.88
C TRP A 166 -24.39 -8.16 3.39
N VAL A 167 -25.40 -7.41 3.82
CA VAL A 167 -25.87 -7.35 5.20
C VAL A 167 -27.32 -7.82 5.21
N ASN A 168 -27.63 -8.83 6.00
CA ASN A 168 -28.95 -9.47 6.08
C ASN A 168 -29.51 -9.85 4.69
N GLY A 169 -28.63 -10.34 3.80
CA GLY A 169 -28.96 -10.73 2.42
C GLY A 169 -29.18 -9.59 1.43
N GLN A 170 -29.05 -8.33 1.85
CA GLN A 170 -29.14 -7.15 0.98
C GLN A 170 -27.75 -6.64 0.61
N LEU A 171 -27.56 -6.26 -0.65
CA LEU A 171 -26.27 -5.75 -1.14
C LEU A 171 -25.93 -4.43 -0.42
N ALA A 172 -24.77 -4.41 0.24
CA ALA A 172 -24.28 -3.25 0.97
C ALA A 172 -23.16 -2.54 0.20
N LEU A 173 -22.10 -3.26 -0.20
CA LEU A 173 -20.88 -2.66 -0.75
C LEU A 173 -20.32 -3.49 -1.91
N ARG A 174 -19.55 -2.82 -2.78
CA ARG A 174 -18.70 -3.43 -3.79
C ARG A 174 -17.37 -2.69 -3.84
N HIS A 175 -16.28 -3.43 -3.98
CA HIS A 175 -14.96 -2.84 -4.15
C HIS A 175 -14.05 -3.73 -4.96
N SER A 176 -13.03 -3.12 -5.55
CA SER A 176 -11.94 -3.77 -6.25
C SER A 176 -10.71 -2.92 -6.04
N ILE A 177 -9.54 -3.56 -5.93
CA ILE A 177 -8.23 -3.05 -5.49
C ILE A 177 -7.90 -3.57 -4.08
N GLY A 178 -7.09 -4.61 -4.03
CA GLY A 178 -6.95 -5.45 -2.83
C GLY A 178 -6.41 -4.78 -1.56
N HIS A 179 -5.77 -3.62 -1.66
CA HIS A 179 -4.98 -3.02 -0.58
C HIS A 179 -5.51 -1.68 -0.07
N LEU A 180 -6.70 -1.27 -0.53
CA LEU A 180 -7.30 0.01 -0.17
C LEU A 180 -8.63 -0.21 0.57
N PRO A 181 -9.01 0.71 1.47
CA PRO A 181 -10.22 0.56 2.25
C PRO A 181 -11.45 0.94 1.43
N PHE A 182 -12.61 0.46 1.87
CA PHE A 182 -13.90 0.88 1.36
C PHE A 182 -14.97 0.80 2.44
N GLU A 183 -15.96 1.66 2.36
CA GLU A 183 -17.01 1.77 3.37
C GLU A 183 -18.35 2.20 2.78
N GLY A 184 -19.41 2.04 3.56
CA GLY A 184 -20.69 2.66 3.28
C GLY A 184 -21.67 2.53 4.43
N GLU A 185 -22.73 3.33 4.36
CA GLU A 185 -23.76 3.39 5.38
C GLU A 185 -24.68 2.17 5.28
N ILE A 186 -24.86 1.46 6.40
CA ILE A 186 -25.65 0.23 6.46
C ILE A 186 -26.85 0.33 7.42
N GLY A 187 -27.13 1.51 7.98
CA GLY A 187 -28.18 1.69 8.99
C GLY A 187 -29.57 1.16 8.57
N ARG A 188 -29.89 1.24 7.27
CA ARG A 188 -31.15 0.69 6.70
C ARG A 188 -31.15 -0.81 6.45
N LEU A 189 -29.98 -1.45 6.52
CA LEU A 189 -29.79 -2.87 6.24
C LEU A 189 -29.71 -3.72 7.51
N ILE A 190 -29.49 -3.08 8.67
CA ILE A 190 -29.29 -3.74 9.96
C ILE A 190 -30.54 -3.73 10.84
N ASN A 191 -30.66 -4.77 11.66
CA ASN A 191 -31.61 -4.91 12.74
C ASN A 191 -30.94 -4.48 14.05
N TYR A 192 -31.31 -3.31 14.57
CA TYR A 192 -30.80 -2.84 15.85
C TYR A 192 -31.37 -3.68 17.02
N GLY A 193 -30.54 -3.97 18.02
CA GLY A 193 -30.89 -4.81 19.16
C GLY A 193 -31.05 -6.30 18.86
N SER A 194 -30.81 -6.71 17.61
CA SER A 194 -30.98 -8.09 17.16
C SER A 194 -29.74 -8.57 16.42
N GLU A 195 -29.69 -9.88 16.16
CA GLU A 195 -28.63 -10.47 15.37
C GLU A 195 -28.72 -10.00 13.92
N ASN A 196 -27.55 -9.69 13.36
CA ASN A 196 -27.31 -9.34 11.97
C ASN A 196 -26.32 -10.31 11.37
N ARG A 197 -26.38 -10.45 10.05
CA ARG A 197 -25.49 -11.32 9.29
C ARG A 197 -24.77 -10.53 8.22
N ILE A 198 -23.45 -10.63 8.18
CA ILE A 198 -22.63 -10.10 7.10
C ILE A 198 -22.07 -11.27 6.29
N THR A 199 -22.23 -11.21 4.97
CA THR A 199 -21.69 -12.18 4.03
C THR A 199 -20.82 -11.44 3.01
N VAL A 200 -19.62 -11.93 2.72
CA VAL A 200 -18.66 -11.29 1.83
C VAL A 200 -18.16 -12.30 0.82
N MET A 201 -18.39 -12.04 -0.47
CA MET A 201 -17.72 -12.77 -1.55
C MET A 201 -16.40 -12.09 -1.85
N VAL A 202 -15.31 -12.86 -1.87
CA VAL A 202 -13.95 -12.42 -2.17
C VAL A 202 -13.45 -13.18 -3.40
N ASP A 203 -13.10 -12.47 -4.47
CA ASP A 203 -12.52 -13.04 -5.69
C ASP A 203 -11.04 -12.67 -5.79
N ASN A 204 -10.17 -13.68 -5.86
CA ASN A 204 -8.72 -13.49 -5.88
C ASN A 204 -8.11 -13.46 -7.30
N ARG A 205 -8.94 -13.60 -8.33
CA ARG A 205 -8.48 -13.67 -9.71
C ARG A 205 -7.96 -12.32 -10.18
N LEU A 206 -6.76 -12.34 -10.76
CA LEU A 206 -6.12 -11.20 -11.41
C LEU A 206 -6.17 -11.39 -12.93
N GLY A 207 -6.41 -10.29 -13.63
CA GLY A 207 -6.52 -10.24 -15.09
C GLY A 207 -5.67 -9.13 -15.69
N ASN A 208 -5.71 -8.97 -17.01
CA ASN A 208 -4.97 -7.92 -17.72
C ASN A 208 -5.42 -6.50 -17.36
N ARG A 209 -6.54 -6.33 -16.65
CA ARG A 209 -7.09 -5.02 -16.26
C ARG A 209 -7.03 -4.77 -14.76
N THR A 210 -6.57 -5.75 -13.98
CA THR A 210 -6.40 -5.57 -12.54
C THR A 210 -5.08 -4.87 -12.23
N ILE A 211 -4.98 -4.29 -11.04
CA ILE A 211 -3.76 -3.69 -10.51
C ILE A 211 -3.47 -4.41 -9.18
N PRO A 212 -2.50 -5.35 -9.12
CA PRO A 212 -1.57 -5.75 -10.19
C PRO A 212 -2.22 -6.63 -11.28
N GLN A 213 -1.54 -6.77 -12.42
CA GLN A 213 -1.99 -7.62 -13.53
C GLN A 213 -1.68 -9.10 -13.26
N GLY A 214 -2.49 -9.97 -13.86
CA GLY A 214 -2.28 -11.41 -13.91
C GLY A 214 -3.14 -12.05 -14.99
N GLN A 215 -3.19 -13.38 -15.00
CA GLN A 215 -4.08 -14.13 -15.88
C GLN A 215 -4.49 -15.45 -15.24
N VAL A 216 -5.74 -15.87 -15.41
CA VAL A 216 -6.15 -17.24 -15.10
C VAL A 216 -6.01 -18.10 -16.35
N ILE A 217 -5.22 -19.17 -16.25
CA ILE A 217 -5.06 -20.16 -17.32
C ILE A 217 -5.70 -21.49 -16.90
N LYS A 218 -6.09 -22.28 -17.90
CA LYS A 218 -6.57 -23.65 -17.71
C LYS A 218 -5.46 -24.59 -18.16
N GLN A 219 -5.12 -25.55 -17.32
CA GLN A 219 -4.15 -26.59 -17.66
C GLN A 219 -4.72 -27.99 -17.39
N PRO A 220 -4.41 -28.99 -18.23
CA PRO A 220 -4.69 -30.38 -17.90
C PRO A 220 -4.01 -30.77 -16.59
N SER A 221 -4.69 -31.59 -15.80
CA SER A 221 -4.19 -32.15 -14.53
C SER A 221 -4.74 -33.56 -14.34
N ASP A 222 -4.19 -34.30 -13.39
CA ASP A 222 -4.65 -35.67 -13.08
C ASP A 222 -6.13 -35.70 -12.66
N GLU A 223 -6.67 -34.59 -12.14
CA GLU A 223 -8.06 -34.42 -11.71
C GLU A 223 -8.94 -33.71 -12.77
N GLY A 224 -8.47 -33.62 -14.03
CA GLY A 224 -9.17 -32.96 -15.13
C GLY A 224 -8.53 -31.61 -15.50
N VAL A 225 -9.14 -30.50 -15.11
CA VAL A 225 -8.65 -29.15 -15.46
C VAL A 225 -8.31 -28.35 -14.22
N ALA A 226 -7.05 -27.97 -14.09
CA ALA A 226 -6.59 -27.04 -13.07
C ALA A 226 -6.74 -25.59 -13.57
N TYR A 227 -7.22 -24.72 -12.67
CA TYR A 227 -7.27 -23.28 -12.88
C TYR A 227 -6.09 -22.67 -12.14
N ILE A 228 -5.17 -22.06 -12.89
CA ILE A 228 -3.92 -21.53 -12.34
C ILE A 228 -3.90 -20.03 -12.55
N GLN A 229 -3.72 -19.29 -11.46
CA GLN A 229 -3.45 -17.87 -11.52
C GLN A 229 -1.97 -17.68 -11.83
N THR A 230 -1.65 -17.01 -12.94
CA THR A 230 -0.29 -16.62 -13.30
C THR A 230 -0.13 -15.11 -13.17
N TYR A 231 1.08 -14.69 -12.81
CA TYR A 231 1.50 -13.29 -12.71
C TYR A 231 3.03 -13.21 -12.79
N THR A 232 3.55 -12.01 -12.94
CA THR A 232 4.99 -11.77 -13.13
C THR A 232 5.65 -11.08 -11.93
N PHE A 233 4.91 -10.73 -10.89
CA PHE A 233 5.44 -10.11 -9.67
C PHE A 233 5.97 -11.14 -8.66
N ASP A 234 6.95 -10.72 -7.85
CA ASP A 234 7.77 -11.63 -7.02
C ASP A 234 7.25 -11.82 -5.59
N PHE A 235 5.94 -11.74 -5.35
CA PHE A 235 5.33 -12.03 -4.03
C PHE A 235 4.08 -12.90 -4.19
N PHE A 236 3.76 -13.70 -3.18
CA PHE A 236 2.60 -14.59 -3.25
C PHE A 236 1.27 -13.82 -3.26
N ASN A 237 0.36 -14.19 -4.17
CA ASN A 237 -0.99 -13.63 -4.33
C ASN A 237 -1.95 -14.07 -3.20
N TYR A 238 -1.57 -13.78 -1.96
CA TYR A 238 -2.42 -13.99 -0.79
C TYR A 238 -3.76 -13.28 -0.94
N ALA A 239 -4.84 -13.97 -0.58
CA ALA A 239 -6.21 -13.48 -0.67
C ALA A 239 -6.96 -13.63 0.66
N GLY A 240 -8.05 -12.87 0.81
CA GLY A 240 -8.83 -12.82 2.04
C GLY A 240 -9.10 -11.39 2.50
N ILE A 241 -9.53 -11.28 3.76
CA ILE A 241 -9.78 -10.00 4.43
C ILE A 241 -8.52 -9.68 5.25
N HIS A 242 -7.59 -8.94 4.64
CA HIS A 242 -6.24 -8.74 5.18
C HIS A 242 -6.16 -7.72 6.32
N ARG A 243 -7.14 -6.82 6.43
CA ARG A 243 -7.17 -5.76 7.44
C ARG A 243 -8.53 -5.68 8.11
N SER A 244 -8.54 -5.05 9.27
CA SER A 244 -9.69 -5.03 10.17
C SER A 244 -10.98 -4.57 9.52
N VAL A 245 -12.08 -5.16 9.99
CA VAL A 245 -13.45 -4.79 9.61
C VAL A 245 -14.06 -4.01 10.77
N HIS A 246 -14.60 -2.84 10.49
CA HIS A 246 -15.15 -1.96 11.51
C HIS A 246 -16.62 -1.66 11.24
N LEU A 247 -17.40 -1.66 12.31
CA LEU A 247 -18.63 -0.88 12.40
C LEU A 247 -18.30 0.42 13.11
N TYR A 248 -18.84 1.54 12.63
CA TYR A 248 -18.72 2.78 13.37
C TYR A 248 -19.95 3.67 13.19
N THR A 249 -20.11 4.63 14.09
CA THR A 249 -21.19 5.62 14.02
C THR A 249 -20.67 7.00 13.70
N THR A 250 -21.52 7.76 13.02
CA THR A 250 -21.40 9.22 12.97
C THR A 250 -22.72 9.86 13.35
N PRO A 251 -22.72 11.11 13.78
CA PRO A 251 -23.92 11.93 13.82
C PRO A 251 -24.51 12.10 12.41
N GLU A 252 -25.75 12.61 12.33
CA GLU A 252 -26.43 12.87 11.05
C GLU A 252 -25.68 13.86 10.15
N THR A 253 -25.13 14.91 10.75
CA THR A 253 -24.23 15.90 10.14
C THR A 253 -22.86 15.71 10.77
N TYR A 254 -21.85 15.42 9.94
CA TYR A 254 -20.56 14.93 10.42
C TYR A 254 -19.41 15.45 9.56
N ILE A 255 -18.21 15.46 10.13
CA ILE A 255 -16.97 15.71 9.39
C ILE A 255 -16.68 14.46 8.58
N GLN A 256 -16.93 14.55 7.27
CA GLN A 256 -16.78 13.44 6.34
C GLN A 256 -15.33 13.27 5.90
N ASP A 257 -14.62 14.38 5.67
CA ASP A 257 -13.28 14.35 5.12
C ASP A 257 -12.47 15.58 5.56
N ILE A 258 -11.15 15.42 5.60
CA ILE A 258 -10.16 16.42 6.01
C ILE A 258 -9.02 16.39 4.99
N GLU A 259 -8.69 17.54 4.43
CA GLU A 259 -7.48 17.76 3.63
C GLU A 259 -6.60 18.79 4.31
N LEU A 260 -5.33 18.46 4.52
CA LEU A 260 -4.38 19.31 5.21
C LEU A 260 -3.20 19.69 4.32
N LYS A 261 -2.76 20.94 4.45
CA LYS A 261 -1.48 21.41 3.91
C LYS A 261 -0.71 22.12 5.01
N THR A 262 0.50 21.64 5.26
CA THR A 262 1.38 22.20 6.29
C THR A 262 2.56 22.94 5.68
N GLN A 263 2.98 24.02 6.33
CA GLN A 263 4.19 24.76 5.98
C GLN A 263 4.87 25.28 7.25
N ILE A 264 6.18 25.48 7.14
CA ILE A 264 7.03 26.10 8.16
C ILE A 264 7.80 27.22 7.48
N THR A 265 7.73 28.42 8.07
CA THR A 265 8.52 29.57 7.63
C THR A 265 9.90 29.59 8.32
N THR A 266 10.80 30.46 7.84
CA THR A 266 12.15 30.63 8.41
C THR A 266 12.17 31.07 9.88
N ASN A 267 11.08 31.66 10.38
CA ASN A 267 10.99 32.15 11.77
C ASN A 267 10.26 31.15 12.69
N GLU A 268 10.29 29.86 12.35
CA GLU A 268 9.60 28.80 13.10
C GLU A 268 8.08 29.05 13.29
N LEU A 269 7.46 29.79 12.37
CA LEU A 269 6.02 29.90 12.31
C LEU A 269 5.46 28.72 11.51
N GLY A 270 4.69 27.88 12.18
CA GLY A 270 3.92 26.82 11.53
C GLY A 270 2.63 27.35 10.94
N ARG A 271 2.23 26.80 9.80
CA ARG A 271 0.94 27.04 9.15
C ARG A 271 0.28 25.71 8.84
N ILE A 272 -0.99 25.56 9.22
CA ILE A 272 -1.87 24.47 8.80
C ILE A 272 -3.05 25.09 8.06
N ASP A 273 -3.12 24.85 6.76
CA ASP A 273 -4.33 25.08 5.97
C ASP A 273 -5.14 23.80 5.95
N TYR A 274 -6.45 23.91 6.20
CA TYR A 274 -7.35 22.77 6.16
C TYR A 274 -8.56 23.03 5.28
N HIS A 275 -9.01 21.97 4.60
CA HIS A 275 -10.27 21.91 3.89
C HIS A 275 -11.10 20.74 4.44
N LEU A 276 -12.37 21.00 4.80
CA LEU A 276 -13.27 20.02 5.38
C LEU A 276 -14.45 19.76 4.44
N THR A 277 -14.79 18.48 4.26
CA THR A 277 -16.08 18.08 3.68
C THR A 277 -17.02 17.70 4.82
N ILE A 278 -18.22 18.28 4.82
CA ILE A 278 -19.28 17.97 5.80
C ILE A 278 -20.30 17.05 5.13
N GLY A 279 -20.53 15.88 5.74
CA GLY A 279 -21.50 14.91 5.28
C GLY A 279 -22.93 15.33 5.58
N ASN A 280 -23.85 14.97 4.66
CA ASN A 280 -25.27 15.35 4.62
C ASN A 280 -25.52 16.85 4.38
N GLY A 281 -25.79 17.20 3.12
CA GLY A 281 -25.81 18.57 2.56
C GLY A 281 -26.93 19.51 3.00
N SER A 282 -27.62 19.26 4.12
CA SER A 282 -28.50 20.28 4.71
C SER A 282 -27.74 21.23 5.64
N VAL A 283 -26.53 21.64 5.24
CA VAL A 283 -25.78 22.76 5.84
C VAL A 283 -26.63 24.05 5.81
N SER A 284 -27.59 24.14 4.87
CA SER A 284 -28.58 25.21 4.79
C SER A 284 -29.71 25.14 5.85
N THR A 285 -29.86 24.04 6.58
CA THR A 285 -30.92 23.89 7.61
C THR A 285 -30.45 24.05 9.05
N VAL A 286 -29.16 23.87 9.33
CA VAL A 286 -28.62 24.13 10.68
C VAL A 286 -28.13 25.57 10.73
N LYS A 287 -29.07 26.52 10.86
CA LYS A 287 -28.71 27.92 11.15
C LYS A 287 -27.83 27.94 12.41
N ASN A 288 -26.82 28.81 12.43
CA ASN A 288 -25.95 29.07 13.58
C ASN A 288 -24.95 27.95 13.92
N THR A 289 -24.34 27.30 12.92
CA THR A 289 -23.21 26.37 13.13
C THR A 289 -21.86 27.05 12.93
N TYR A 290 -20.86 26.55 13.65
CA TYR A 290 -19.46 26.93 13.47
C TYR A 290 -18.53 25.74 13.73
N MET A 291 -17.30 25.83 13.23
CA MET A 291 -16.22 24.90 13.53
C MET A 291 -15.31 25.51 14.60
N LEU A 292 -15.20 24.86 15.75
CA LEU A 292 -14.14 25.14 16.72
C LEU A 292 -12.96 24.23 16.38
N VAL A 293 -11.85 24.84 15.98
CA VAL A 293 -10.60 24.15 15.67
C VAL A 293 -9.60 24.41 16.78
N GLN A 294 -9.05 23.35 17.36
CA GLN A 294 -8.01 23.43 18.38
C GLN A 294 -6.84 22.55 17.96
N LEU A 295 -5.63 23.12 17.98
CA LEU A 295 -4.40 22.35 17.84
C LEU A 295 -3.84 22.07 19.23
N ARG A 296 -3.70 20.79 19.55
CA ARG A 296 -3.13 20.32 20.81
C ARG A 296 -1.73 19.76 20.59
N ASP A 297 -0.81 20.10 21.48
CA ASP A 297 0.53 19.52 21.49
C ASP A 297 0.53 18.08 22.04
N ARG A 298 1.70 17.44 22.10
CA ARG A 298 1.84 16.07 22.63
C ARG A 298 1.43 15.90 24.10
N ASN A 299 1.38 16.99 24.87
CA ASN A 299 0.93 16.99 26.27
C ASN A 299 -0.57 17.36 26.38
N ASN A 300 -1.28 17.37 25.25
CA ASN A 300 -2.70 17.69 25.13
C ASN A 300 -3.04 19.17 25.44
N VAL A 301 -2.04 20.05 25.45
CA VAL A 301 -2.21 21.50 25.68
C VAL A 301 -2.61 22.18 24.38
N VAL A 302 -3.66 23.02 24.42
CA VAL A 302 -4.08 23.82 23.25
C VAL A 302 -3.05 24.91 22.99
N VAL A 303 -2.36 24.82 21.85
CA VAL A 303 -1.31 25.77 21.44
C VAL A 303 -1.78 26.75 20.36
N ALA A 304 -2.85 26.42 19.65
CA ALA A 304 -3.53 27.32 18.72
C ALA A 304 -5.02 26.96 18.68
N HIS A 305 -5.89 27.95 18.45
CA HIS A 305 -7.31 27.71 18.26
C HIS A 305 -7.94 28.77 17.36
N GLN A 306 -9.07 28.42 16.74
CA GLN A 306 -9.86 29.31 15.92
C GLN A 306 -11.34 28.90 15.96
N ILE A 307 -12.23 29.87 15.83
CA ILE A 307 -13.66 29.65 15.58
C ILE A 307 -13.96 30.12 14.16
N ASN A 308 -14.46 29.23 13.31
CA ASN A 308 -14.75 29.51 11.92
C ASN A 308 -16.22 29.23 11.59
N HIS A 309 -16.93 30.27 11.12
CA HIS A 309 -18.28 30.13 10.59
C HIS A 309 -18.28 29.58 9.15
N ASN A 310 -17.17 29.73 8.42
CA ASN A 310 -16.93 28.94 7.22
C ASN A 310 -16.48 27.53 7.65
N LEU A 311 -17.39 26.56 7.58
CA LEU A 311 -17.12 25.19 8.03
C LEU A 311 -16.10 24.47 7.16
N GLN A 312 -15.93 24.88 5.91
CA GLN A 312 -15.15 24.10 4.93
C GLN A 312 -13.68 24.48 4.92
N ASN A 313 -13.28 25.66 5.38
CA ASN A 313 -11.90 26.13 5.19
C ASN A 313 -11.42 26.95 6.38
N GLY A 314 -10.12 26.82 6.70
CA GLY A 314 -9.46 27.69 7.65
C GLY A 314 -7.95 27.54 7.65
N THR A 315 -7.30 28.43 8.40
CA THR A 315 -5.84 28.46 8.56
C THR A 315 -5.51 28.66 10.03
N LEU A 316 -4.69 27.76 10.59
CA LEU A 316 -4.05 27.96 11.88
C LEU A 316 -2.61 28.43 11.70
N LEU A 317 -2.22 29.42 12.49
CA LEU A 317 -0.83 29.85 12.65
C LEU A 317 -0.33 29.42 14.03
N ILE A 318 0.87 28.84 14.06
CA ILE A 318 1.45 28.21 15.25
C ILE A 318 2.81 28.87 15.51
N PRO A 319 2.89 29.85 16.43
CA PRO A 319 4.16 30.41 16.87
C PRO A 319 5.04 29.33 17.52
N ASN A 320 6.36 29.38 17.30
CA ASN A 320 7.34 28.44 17.87
C ASN A 320 6.97 26.98 17.58
N VAL A 321 6.66 26.68 16.31
CA VAL A 321 6.22 25.35 15.90
C VAL A 321 7.33 24.33 16.18
N LYS A 322 6.96 23.22 16.82
CA LYS A 322 7.80 22.02 16.88
C LYS A 322 7.61 21.21 15.60
N PRO A 323 8.57 21.17 14.67
CA PRO A 323 8.39 20.52 13.38
C PRO A 323 8.37 18.99 13.49
N TRP A 324 7.71 18.35 12.54
CA TRP A 324 7.94 16.93 12.26
C TRP A 324 9.29 16.75 11.58
N TRP A 325 10.14 15.92 12.19
CA TRP A 325 11.47 15.57 11.69
C TRP A 325 11.61 14.05 11.57
N PRO A 326 12.32 13.56 10.54
CA PRO A 326 12.65 12.14 10.43
C PRO A 326 13.54 11.63 11.56
N TYR A 327 13.44 10.32 11.83
CA TYR A 327 14.29 9.59 12.75
C TYR A 327 15.77 9.82 12.43
N LEU A 328 16.55 10.09 13.48
CA LEU A 328 17.97 10.47 13.43
C LEU A 328 18.31 11.83 12.78
N MET A 329 17.32 12.62 12.33
CA MET A 329 17.56 14.01 11.89
C MET A 329 17.31 15.06 12.98
N HIS A 330 16.69 14.65 14.09
CA HIS A 330 16.36 15.51 15.23
C HIS A 330 16.25 14.65 16.50
N PRO A 331 16.58 15.17 17.70
CA PRO A 331 16.45 14.42 18.96
C PRO A 331 15.01 14.02 19.30
N HIS A 332 14.03 14.77 18.78
CA HIS A 332 12.60 14.49 18.95
C HIS A 332 11.96 14.28 17.57
N PRO A 333 12.18 13.12 16.93
CA PRO A 333 11.58 12.84 15.63
C PRO A 333 10.08 12.56 15.76
N GLY A 334 9.37 12.56 14.63
CA GLY A 334 7.94 12.18 14.60
C GLY A 334 7.00 13.19 15.26
N TYR A 335 7.36 14.48 15.25
CA TYR A 335 6.61 15.67 15.74
C TYR A 335 5.07 15.68 15.60
N MET A 336 4.25 14.90 16.32
CA MET A 336 2.78 14.90 16.12
C MET A 336 2.02 15.84 17.06
N TYR A 337 1.20 16.72 16.49
CA TYR A 337 0.10 17.42 17.16
C TYR A 337 -1.21 16.65 16.98
N THR A 338 -2.25 17.06 17.70
CA THR A 338 -3.64 16.65 17.44
C THR A 338 -4.46 17.86 17.01
N LEU A 339 -4.97 17.83 15.78
CA LEU A 339 -5.97 18.78 15.27
C LEU A 339 -7.37 18.30 15.67
N GLU A 340 -7.93 18.94 16.68
CA GLU A 340 -9.29 18.68 17.17
C GLU A 340 -10.27 19.61 16.44
N LEU A 341 -11.22 18.99 15.73
CA LEU A 341 -12.28 19.64 14.97
C LEU A 341 -13.61 19.37 15.67
N GLN A 342 -14.26 20.41 16.17
CA GLN A 342 -15.58 20.31 16.79
C GLN A 342 -16.60 21.09 15.96
N LEU A 343 -17.55 20.39 15.34
CA LEU A 343 -18.71 21.01 14.70
C LEU A 343 -19.74 21.37 15.78
N LYS A 344 -20.07 22.65 15.95
CA LYS A 344 -20.95 23.13 17.02
C LYS A 344 -22.14 23.93 16.48
N VAL A 345 -23.19 24.05 17.30
CA VAL A 345 -24.33 24.95 17.09
C VAL A 345 -24.31 25.99 18.20
N ASP A 346 -24.54 27.27 17.90
CA ASP A 346 -24.53 28.36 18.89
C ASP A 346 -25.51 28.13 20.07
N SER A 347 -26.61 27.40 19.82
CA SER A 347 -27.65 27.12 20.80
C SER A 347 -27.36 25.92 21.71
N SER A 348 -26.27 25.18 21.49
CA SER A 348 -25.93 23.96 22.22
C SER A 348 -24.49 23.98 22.75
N ALA A 349 -24.33 23.65 24.03
CA ALA A 349 -22.99 23.48 24.61
C ALA A 349 -22.26 22.24 24.04
N ALA A 350 -23.01 21.17 23.76
CA ALA A 350 -22.49 19.92 23.21
C ALA A 350 -22.22 20.04 21.70
N PRO A 351 -21.07 19.54 21.21
CA PRO A 351 -20.77 19.50 19.78
C PRO A 351 -21.70 18.53 19.04
N LEU A 352 -22.01 18.84 17.78
CA LEU A 352 -22.67 17.91 16.87
C LEU A 352 -21.77 16.75 16.51
N ASP A 353 -20.49 17.05 16.22
CA ASP A 353 -19.49 16.05 15.87
C ASP A 353 -18.10 16.51 16.32
N VAL A 354 -17.26 15.54 16.71
CA VAL A 354 -15.88 15.75 17.13
C VAL A 354 -15.00 14.74 16.40
N TYR A 355 -13.98 15.25 15.70
CA TYR A 355 -12.94 14.42 15.11
C TYR A 355 -11.56 14.95 15.48
N ARG A 356 -10.67 14.05 15.90
CA ARG A 356 -9.29 14.37 16.31
C ARG A 356 -8.32 13.73 15.33
N HIS A 357 -7.65 14.56 14.54
CA HIS A 357 -6.74 14.13 13.49
C HIS A 357 -5.28 14.39 13.90
N PRO A 358 -4.39 13.40 13.94
CA PRO A 358 -2.96 13.62 14.15
C PRO A 358 -2.34 14.43 13.01
N VAL A 359 -1.48 15.41 13.32
CA VAL A 359 -0.83 16.26 12.30
C VAL A 359 0.65 16.45 12.61
N GLY A 360 1.50 16.04 11.67
CA GLY A 360 2.92 16.39 11.66
C GLY A 360 3.17 17.61 10.78
N ILE A 361 3.59 18.73 11.37
CA ILE A 361 3.83 19.97 10.61
C ILE A 361 5.23 19.92 10.00
N ARG A 362 5.31 19.94 8.67
CA ARG A 362 6.58 20.02 7.92
C ARG A 362 6.42 20.74 6.59
N SER A 363 7.54 21.17 6.02
CA SER A 363 7.64 21.64 4.63
C SER A 363 8.40 20.62 3.79
N LEU A 364 7.91 20.31 2.60
CA LEU A 364 8.61 19.46 1.63
C LEU A 364 8.86 20.27 0.35
N SER A 365 10.07 20.17 -0.21
CA SER A 365 10.41 20.78 -1.50
C SER A 365 11.47 19.95 -2.21
N TRP A 366 11.50 20.00 -3.53
CA TRP A 366 12.51 19.32 -4.33
C TRP A 366 12.97 20.18 -5.50
N ASN A 367 14.14 19.86 -6.01
CA ASN A 367 14.73 20.43 -7.21
C ASN A 367 15.48 19.33 -7.98
N ASN A 368 16.25 19.72 -8.99
CA ASN A 368 17.01 18.80 -9.85
C ASN A 368 18.06 17.95 -9.11
N ASN A 369 18.42 18.31 -7.87
CA ASN A 369 19.50 17.71 -7.11
C ASN A 369 19.09 17.17 -5.75
N SER A 370 17.94 17.53 -5.19
CA SER A 370 17.61 17.12 -3.83
C SER A 370 16.11 17.09 -3.59
N LEU A 371 15.71 16.19 -2.70
CA LEU A 371 14.49 16.30 -1.93
C LEU A 371 14.87 16.88 -0.56
N THR A 372 14.09 17.84 -0.08
CA THR A 372 14.37 18.57 1.15
C THR A 372 13.15 18.56 2.05
N LEU A 373 13.38 18.42 3.36
CA LEU A 373 12.36 18.50 4.40
C LEU A 373 12.77 19.57 5.40
N ASN A 374 11.87 20.51 5.66
CA ASN A 374 12.11 21.68 6.50
C ASN A 374 13.42 22.42 6.12
N GLY A 375 13.68 22.51 4.81
CA GLY A 375 14.89 23.15 4.25
C GLY A 375 16.17 22.31 4.29
N LYS A 376 16.18 21.12 4.90
CA LYS A 376 17.35 20.23 4.94
C LYS A 376 17.28 19.13 3.86
N PRO A 377 18.35 18.88 3.08
CA PRO A 377 18.40 17.77 2.14
C PRO A 377 18.24 16.41 2.81
N LEU A 378 17.47 15.53 2.18
CA LEU A 378 17.26 14.15 2.63
C LEU A 378 18.24 13.19 1.97
N TYR A 379 18.73 12.23 2.75
CA TYR A 379 19.32 11.00 2.27
C TYR A 379 18.55 9.81 2.85
N LEU A 380 17.87 9.07 1.98
CA LEU A 380 16.97 7.97 2.35
C LEU A 380 17.78 6.69 2.51
N ARG A 381 17.75 6.11 3.70
CA ARG A 381 18.43 4.86 4.06
C ARG A 381 17.39 3.90 4.62
N GLY A 382 17.18 2.78 3.94
CA GLY A 382 15.99 1.99 4.20
C GLY A 382 15.83 0.76 3.33
N PHE A 383 14.56 0.37 3.15
CA PHE A 383 14.19 -0.90 2.54
C PHE A 383 12.98 -0.75 1.63
N GLY A 384 12.88 -1.61 0.61
CA GLY A 384 11.57 -2.13 0.23
C GLY A 384 11.11 -3.13 1.30
N LYS A 385 9.84 -3.07 1.71
CA LYS A 385 9.25 -4.00 2.69
C LYS A 385 8.19 -4.90 2.04
N HIS A 386 7.54 -5.75 2.82
CA HIS A 386 6.26 -6.39 2.46
C HIS A 386 5.39 -6.57 3.72
N GLU A 387 4.07 -6.47 3.57
CA GLU A 387 3.12 -7.02 4.57
C GLU A 387 3.12 -8.54 4.39
N ASP A 388 4.08 -9.21 5.01
CA ASP A 388 4.22 -10.66 4.93
C ASP A 388 4.78 -11.22 6.24
N SER A 389 4.13 -12.27 6.75
CA SER A 389 4.54 -13.00 7.94
C SER A 389 4.05 -14.45 7.93
N ASP A 390 4.62 -15.27 8.81
CA ASP A 390 4.23 -16.66 8.96
C ASP A 390 2.75 -16.81 9.35
N ILE A 391 2.11 -17.82 8.74
CA ILE A 391 0.71 -18.21 8.88
C ILE A 391 -0.26 -17.17 8.30
N ARG A 392 -0.32 -15.94 8.83
CA ARG A 392 -1.30 -14.91 8.45
C ARG A 392 -1.12 -14.28 7.07
N GLY A 393 -0.02 -14.57 6.37
CA GLY A 393 0.28 -13.99 5.06
C GLY A 393 0.36 -12.47 5.15
N LYS A 394 -0.56 -11.79 4.45
CA LYS A 394 -0.72 -10.32 4.42
C LYS A 394 -1.58 -9.75 5.55
N GLY A 395 -2.09 -10.59 6.45
CA GLY A 395 -2.92 -10.17 7.58
C GLY A 395 -2.23 -9.16 8.48
N LEU A 396 -2.91 -8.07 8.82
CA LEU A 396 -2.44 -7.07 9.79
C LEU A 396 -2.17 -7.72 11.16
N ASP A 397 -0.99 -7.50 11.71
CA ASP A 397 -0.58 -7.94 13.04
C ASP A 397 0.23 -6.83 13.73
N ASN A 398 -0.35 -6.26 14.79
CA ASN A 398 0.27 -5.16 15.53
C ASN A 398 1.59 -5.57 16.23
N ALA A 399 1.75 -6.83 16.63
CA ALA A 399 2.99 -7.30 17.24
C ALA A 399 4.13 -7.36 16.21
N VAL A 400 3.84 -7.85 14.99
CA VAL A 400 4.81 -7.85 13.88
C VAL A 400 5.11 -6.41 13.43
N LEU A 401 4.08 -5.57 13.31
CA LEU A 401 4.25 -4.15 12.96
C LEU A 401 5.19 -3.45 13.97
N MET A 402 4.91 -3.59 15.27
CA MET A 402 5.75 -3.03 16.31
C MET A 402 7.18 -3.58 16.28
N ARG A 403 7.34 -4.89 16.05
CA ARG A 403 8.67 -5.50 15.91
C ARG A 403 9.43 -4.90 14.72
N ASP A 404 8.77 -4.73 13.59
CA ASP A 404 9.35 -4.16 12.38
C ASP A 404 9.83 -2.73 12.60
N PHE A 405 9.03 -1.88 13.27
CA PHE A 405 9.43 -0.51 13.60
C PHE A 405 10.60 -0.44 14.58
N ASN A 406 10.63 -1.33 15.58
CA ASN A 406 11.78 -1.43 16.48
C ASN A 406 13.06 -1.84 15.74
N LEU A 407 12.97 -2.78 14.78
CA LEU A 407 14.10 -3.20 13.96
C LEU A 407 14.55 -2.12 12.97
N LEU A 408 13.63 -1.38 12.35
CA LEU A 408 13.94 -0.21 11.52
C LEU A 408 14.72 0.84 12.32
N LYS A 409 14.32 1.11 13.57
CA LYS A 409 15.05 2.04 14.45
C LYS A 409 16.41 1.47 14.88
N TRP A 410 16.46 0.18 15.24
CA TRP A 410 17.68 -0.50 15.67
C TRP A 410 18.75 -0.47 14.59
N ILE A 411 18.38 -0.73 13.33
CA ILE A 411 19.28 -0.70 12.18
C ILE A 411 19.64 0.74 11.74
N GLY A 412 18.91 1.75 12.19
CA GLY A 412 19.16 3.15 11.82
C GLY A 412 18.51 3.59 10.50
N ALA A 413 17.54 2.82 10.00
CA ALA A 413 16.78 3.19 8.81
C ALA A 413 15.84 4.37 9.11
N ASN A 414 15.80 5.35 8.21
CA ASN A 414 14.94 6.53 8.32
C ASN A 414 13.77 6.51 7.34
N ALA A 415 13.70 5.51 6.46
CA ALA A 415 12.65 5.41 5.46
C ALA A 415 12.36 3.96 5.03
N TYR A 416 11.20 3.72 4.43
CA TYR A 416 10.93 2.53 3.62
C TYR A 416 9.94 2.82 2.48
N ARG A 417 9.93 1.95 1.47
CA ARG A 417 8.93 1.94 0.37
C ARG A 417 7.86 0.89 0.65
N THR A 418 6.58 1.21 0.43
CA THR A 418 5.46 0.27 0.58
C THR A 418 5.39 -0.71 -0.59
N SER A 419 6.46 -1.47 -0.80
CA SER A 419 6.58 -2.44 -1.90
C SER A 419 5.55 -3.57 -1.74
N HIS A 420 4.72 -3.90 -2.72
CA HIS A 420 4.42 -3.16 -3.96
C HIS A 420 2.94 -2.81 -4.00
N TYR A 421 2.45 -2.24 -2.90
CA TYR A 421 1.07 -1.92 -2.65
C TYR A 421 0.95 -1.07 -1.37
N PRO A 422 -0.10 -0.24 -1.24
CA PRO A 422 -0.34 0.55 -0.04
C PRO A 422 -0.42 -0.35 1.19
N TYR A 423 0.29 -0.02 2.27
CA TYR A 423 0.23 -0.79 3.52
C TYR A 423 -0.96 -0.35 4.37
N SER A 424 -1.17 -1.02 5.50
CA SER A 424 -2.16 -0.66 6.51
C SER A 424 -2.04 0.80 6.93
N GLU A 425 -3.19 1.42 7.21
CA GLU A 425 -3.29 2.80 7.70
C GLU A 425 -2.57 2.91 9.06
N GLU A 426 -2.62 1.85 9.86
CA GLU A 426 -1.86 1.69 11.10
C GLU A 426 -0.36 1.81 10.85
N SER A 427 0.19 1.17 9.80
CA SER A 427 1.60 1.29 9.44
C SER A 427 2.00 2.72 9.09
N MET A 428 1.11 3.50 8.47
CA MET A 428 1.33 4.92 8.15
C MET A 428 1.27 5.79 9.42
N GLN A 429 0.31 5.52 10.32
CA GLN A 429 0.21 6.20 11.62
C GLN A 429 1.45 5.95 12.49
N PHE A 430 1.96 4.72 12.53
CA PHE A 430 3.22 4.40 13.21
C PHE A 430 4.41 5.11 12.55
N ALA A 431 4.45 5.21 11.23
CA ALA A 431 5.50 5.94 10.51
C ALA A 431 5.52 7.43 10.87
N ASP A 432 4.35 8.06 10.96
CA ASP A 432 4.21 9.43 11.44
C ASP A 432 4.79 9.60 12.84
N GLU A 433 4.37 8.79 13.82
CA GLU A 433 4.78 8.93 15.22
C GLU A 433 6.27 8.64 15.44
N HIS A 434 6.85 7.72 14.67
CA HIS A 434 8.24 7.33 14.80
C HIS A 434 9.20 8.14 13.94
N GLY A 435 8.70 9.03 13.08
CA GLY A 435 9.54 9.81 12.17
C GLY A 435 10.14 8.97 11.04
N ILE A 436 9.49 7.88 10.61
CA ILE A 436 9.97 7.04 9.51
C ILE A 436 9.34 7.53 8.22
N MET A 437 10.15 7.92 7.22
CA MET A 437 9.63 8.43 5.95
C MET A 437 9.14 7.31 5.04
N ILE A 438 8.09 7.57 4.28
CA ILE A 438 7.44 6.61 3.38
C ILE A 438 7.50 7.11 1.95
N ILE A 439 7.95 6.23 1.06
CA ILE A 439 7.66 6.33 -0.37
C ILE A 439 6.49 5.41 -0.62
N ASP A 440 5.32 5.99 -0.85
CA ASP A 440 4.07 5.25 -0.85
C ASP A 440 3.69 4.81 -2.26
N GLU A 441 3.54 3.50 -2.46
CA GLU A 441 3.54 2.84 -3.76
C GLU A 441 2.18 2.25 -4.11
N CYS A 442 1.71 2.61 -5.30
CA CYS A 442 0.54 2.03 -5.95
C CYS A 442 0.70 0.51 -6.17
N PRO A 443 -0.38 -0.30 -6.18
CA PRO A 443 -0.31 -1.75 -6.42
C PRO A 443 0.03 -2.17 -7.87
N SER A 444 0.77 -1.33 -8.61
CA SER A 444 1.10 -1.50 -10.03
C SER A 444 2.52 -2.02 -10.21
N VAL A 445 2.68 -3.33 -10.13
CA VAL A 445 3.97 -4.03 -10.30
C VAL A 445 4.00 -4.84 -11.58
N ASN A 446 5.12 -4.78 -12.30
CA ASN A 446 5.37 -5.49 -13.56
C ASN A 446 4.30 -5.28 -14.66
N THR A 447 3.64 -4.11 -14.64
CA THR A 447 2.62 -3.74 -15.61
C THR A 447 3.13 -3.85 -17.05
N ASP A 448 2.41 -4.59 -17.89
CA ASP A 448 2.86 -5.02 -19.22
C ASP A 448 1.87 -4.73 -20.36
N ILE A 449 0.56 -4.83 -20.08
CA ILE A 449 -0.50 -4.67 -21.09
C ILE A 449 -1.25 -3.37 -20.83
N PHE A 450 -0.92 -2.31 -21.58
CA PHE A 450 -1.37 -0.93 -21.33
C PHE A 450 -2.76 -0.61 -21.91
N GLU A 451 -3.77 -1.45 -21.69
CA GLU A 451 -5.14 -1.17 -22.16
C GLU A 451 -5.73 0.12 -21.54
N PRO A 452 -6.62 0.86 -22.24
CA PRO A 452 -7.28 2.05 -21.67
C PRO A 452 -8.01 1.78 -20.35
N GLN A 453 -8.69 0.63 -20.23
CA GLN A 453 -9.35 0.25 -18.97
C GLN A 453 -8.37 0.03 -17.82
N LEU A 454 -7.16 -0.46 -18.10
CA LEU A 454 -6.11 -0.55 -17.09
C LEU A 454 -5.72 0.85 -16.62
N LEU A 455 -5.61 1.82 -17.53
CA LEU A 455 -5.27 3.19 -17.17
C LEU A 455 -6.31 3.80 -16.23
N GLU A 456 -7.60 3.58 -16.49
CA GLU A 456 -8.69 4.01 -15.59
C GLU A 456 -8.56 3.38 -14.19
N ASN A 457 -8.33 2.06 -14.14
CA ASN A 457 -8.16 1.34 -12.87
C ASN A 457 -6.90 1.79 -12.13
N HIS A 458 -5.84 2.10 -12.86
CA HIS A 458 -4.59 2.59 -12.29
C HIS A 458 -4.71 4.01 -11.75
N MET A 459 -5.40 4.90 -12.47
CA MET A 459 -5.75 6.23 -11.97
C MET A 459 -6.65 6.14 -10.73
N SER A 460 -7.63 5.23 -10.72
CA SER A 460 -8.49 5.00 -9.55
C SER A 460 -7.72 4.48 -8.33
N ALA A 461 -6.76 3.57 -8.53
CA ALA A 461 -5.91 3.07 -7.44
C ALA A 461 -5.03 4.16 -6.84
N LEU A 462 -4.44 5.03 -7.68
CA LEU A 462 -3.66 6.18 -7.20
C LEU A 462 -4.52 7.24 -6.52
N GLU A 463 -5.73 7.48 -7.05
CA GLU A 463 -6.68 8.39 -6.44
C GLU A 463 -7.06 7.95 -5.02
N GLN A 464 -7.47 6.68 -4.86
CA GLN A 464 -7.83 6.13 -3.56
C GLN A 464 -6.64 6.08 -2.58
N LEU A 465 -5.45 5.72 -3.07
CA LEU A 465 -4.21 5.72 -2.29
C LEU A 465 -3.91 7.12 -1.75
N ILE A 466 -3.85 8.09 -2.66
CA ILE A 466 -3.52 9.47 -2.27
C ILE A 466 -4.62 9.99 -1.35
N HIS A 467 -5.90 9.85 -1.69
CA HIS A 467 -7.01 10.28 -0.84
C HIS A 467 -6.89 9.78 0.60
N ARG A 468 -6.56 8.49 0.77
CA ARG A 468 -6.35 7.86 2.08
C ARG A 468 -5.16 8.47 2.84
N ASP A 469 -4.01 8.62 2.20
CA ASP A 469 -2.74 8.89 2.89
C ASP A 469 -2.23 10.32 2.80
N ARG A 470 -2.97 11.21 2.12
CA ARG A 470 -2.53 12.58 1.81
C ARG A 470 -2.18 13.44 3.02
N ASN A 471 -2.73 13.13 4.20
CA ASN A 471 -2.48 13.88 5.43
C ASN A 471 -1.29 13.35 6.25
N HIS A 472 -0.73 12.18 5.89
CA HIS A 472 0.40 11.62 6.61
C HIS A 472 1.68 12.45 6.37
N ALA A 473 2.34 12.84 7.46
CA ALA A 473 3.59 13.59 7.41
C ALA A 473 4.73 12.69 6.92
N CYS A 474 4.72 11.40 7.26
CA CYS A 474 5.70 10.42 6.86
C CYS A 474 5.78 10.22 5.34
N VAL A 475 4.67 10.37 4.60
CA VAL A 475 4.65 10.21 3.14
C VAL A 475 5.37 11.38 2.48
N ILE A 476 6.52 11.09 1.86
CA ILE A 476 7.40 12.09 1.22
C ILE A 476 7.40 12.02 -0.31
N ALA A 477 6.91 10.94 -0.91
CA ALA A 477 6.79 10.79 -2.36
C ALA A 477 5.75 9.72 -2.70
N TRP A 478 5.14 9.84 -3.88
CA TRP A 478 4.22 8.85 -4.44
C TRP A 478 4.92 8.02 -5.52
N SER A 479 5.01 6.70 -5.33
CA SER A 479 5.52 5.76 -6.35
C SER A 479 4.37 5.23 -7.19
N ILE A 480 4.36 5.55 -8.49
CA ILE A 480 3.25 5.20 -9.37
C ILE A 480 3.33 3.77 -9.92
N ALA A 481 4.50 3.12 -9.87
CA ALA A 481 4.68 1.74 -10.33
C ALA A 481 6.02 1.14 -9.91
N ASN A 482 6.10 -0.19 -9.95
CA ASN A 482 7.33 -0.96 -9.82
C ASN A 482 7.60 -1.84 -11.06
N GLU A 483 8.77 -1.68 -11.67
CA GLU A 483 9.25 -2.44 -12.83
C GLU A 483 8.26 -2.61 -14.00
N PRO A 484 7.47 -1.58 -14.38
CA PRO A 484 6.62 -1.71 -15.55
C PRO A 484 7.47 -1.97 -16.81
N ARG A 485 6.86 -2.58 -17.83
CA ARG A 485 7.52 -2.94 -19.09
C ARG A 485 7.64 -1.71 -20.00
N THR A 486 8.38 -0.72 -19.52
CA THR A 486 8.48 0.64 -20.07
C THR A 486 9.19 0.74 -21.42
N LYS A 487 9.84 -0.33 -21.90
CA LYS A 487 10.44 -0.41 -23.24
C LYS A 487 9.38 -0.41 -24.35
N LYS A 488 8.13 -0.81 -24.04
CA LYS A 488 7.03 -0.84 -25.02
C LYS A 488 6.60 0.59 -25.39
N LYS A 489 6.36 0.86 -26.68
CA LYS A 489 5.90 2.18 -27.16
C LYS A 489 4.63 2.68 -26.47
N ALA A 490 3.70 1.78 -26.15
CA ALA A 490 2.46 2.11 -25.46
C ALA A 490 2.67 2.67 -24.04
N ALA A 491 3.83 2.44 -23.42
CA ALA A 491 4.13 2.91 -22.08
C ALA A 491 4.24 4.44 -22.01
N GLU A 492 4.76 5.10 -23.06
CA GLU A 492 4.92 6.57 -23.06
C GLU A 492 3.58 7.31 -22.89
N PRO A 493 2.58 7.15 -23.77
CA PRO A 493 1.28 7.81 -23.60
C PRO A 493 0.54 7.34 -22.34
N TYR A 494 0.67 6.07 -21.94
CA TYR A 494 0.07 5.55 -20.72
C TYR A 494 0.58 6.27 -19.47
N PHE A 495 1.91 6.28 -19.26
CA PHE A 495 2.52 6.90 -18.09
C PHE A 495 2.49 8.42 -18.15
N GLY A 496 2.47 9.03 -19.35
CA GLY A 496 2.24 10.46 -19.52
C GLY A 496 0.88 10.88 -18.97
N ALA A 497 -0.20 10.19 -19.38
CA ALA A 497 -1.55 10.46 -18.88
C ALA A 497 -1.68 10.19 -17.37
N LEU A 498 -1.15 9.05 -16.90
CA LEU A 498 -1.15 8.68 -15.48
C LEU A 498 -0.43 9.71 -14.61
N ALA A 499 0.78 10.11 -14.99
CA ALA A 499 1.58 11.08 -14.23
C ALA A 499 0.93 12.46 -14.24
N ASN A 500 0.34 12.89 -15.36
CA ASN A 500 -0.38 14.16 -15.44
C ASN A 500 -1.58 14.19 -14.48
N TYR A 501 -2.39 13.13 -14.48
CA TYR A 501 -3.50 12.99 -13.54
C TYR A 501 -3.00 12.98 -12.09
N THR A 502 -2.01 12.13 -11.79
CA THR A 502 -1.50 11.96 -10.41
C THR A 502 -0.88 13.26 -9.87
N LYS A 503 -0.18 14.03 -10.71
CA LYS A 503 0.35 15.36 -10.34
C LYS A 503 -0.74 16.32 -9.88
N SER A 504 -1.93 16.26 -10.47
CA SER A 504 -3.05 17.13 -10.09
C SER A 504 -3.58 16.86 -8.68
N ILE A 505 -3.37 15.64 -8.15
CA ILE A 505 -3.84 15.21 -6.83
C ILE A 505 -2.71 14.96 -5.82
N ALA A 506 -1.44 15.05 -6.23
CA ALA A 506 -0.26 14.66 -5.42
C ALA A 506 -0.03 15.47 -4.13
N GLN A 507 -0.81 16.52 -3.88
CA GLN A 507 -0.71 17.41 -2.71
C GLN A 507 0.70 17.94 -2.42
N GLY A 508 1.38 18.43 -3.47
CA GLY A 508 2.71 19.03 -3.32
C GLY A 508 3.79 18.04 -2.87
N ARG A 509 3.64 16.76 -3.24
CA ARG A 509 4.68 15.73 -3.08
C ARG A 509 5.19 15.26 -4.46
N PRO A 510 6.48 14.93 -4.59
CA PRO A 510 7.06 14.47 -5.85
C PRO A 510 6.55 13.07 -6.23
N LEU A 511 6.50 12.82 -7.54
CA LEU A 511 6.22 11.49 -8.09
C LEU A 511 7.53 10.75 -8.39
N THR A 512 7.49 9.43 -8.20
CA THR A 512 8.56 8.51 -8.55
C THR A 512 8.00 7.17 -9.03
N ALA A 513 8.88 6.25 -9.41
CA ALA A 513 8.59 4.86 -9.73
C ALA A 513 9.91 4.11 -9.85
N ALA A 514 9.89 2.79 -9.63
CA ALA A 514 11.06 1.95 -9.83
C ALA A 514 11.15 1.45 -11.27
N ALA A 515 12.13 1.94 -12.02
CA ALA A 515 12.45 1.43 -13.34
C ALA A 515 13.38 0.21 -13.28
N ASN A 516 13.17 -0.75 -14.19
CA ASN A 516 14.10 -1.84 -14.42
C ASN A 516 14.31 -2.04 -15.93
N VAL A 517 15.24 -1.25 -16.50
CA VAL A 517 15.60 -1.29 -17.93
C VAL A 517 17.11 -1.29 -18.12
N ASP A 518 17.63 -1.88 -19.19
CA ASP A 518 19.09 -2.00 -19.38
C ASP A 518 19.81 -0.64 -19.49
N THR A 519 19.13 0.35 -20.07
CA THR A 519 19.66 1.72 -20.21
C THR A 519 18.59 2.76 -19.92
N PRO A 520 18.97 3.94 -19.38
CA PRO A 520 18.03 5.05 -19.16
C PRO A 520 17.28 5.48 -20.43
N THR A 521 17.89 5.32 -21.60
CA THR A 521 17.30 5.67 -22.90
C THR A 521 16.10 4.82 -23.28
N ALA A 522 16.03 3.58 -22.78
CA ALA A 522 14.95 2.65 -23.08
C ALA A 522 13.71 2.85 -22.17
N CYS A 523 13.80 3.68 -21.13
CA CYS A 523 12.67 3.95 -20.24
C CYS A 523 11.78 5.08 -20.77
N MET A 524 10.55 4.74 -21.14
CA MET A 524 9.56 5.71 -21.60
C MET A 524 8.80 6.45 -20.48
N MET A 525 8.89 5.94 -19.24
CA MET A 525 8.14 6.48 -18.08
C MET A 525 8.89 7.60 -17.35
N SER A 526 10.20 7.45 -17.14
CA SER A 526 10.94 8.27 -16.17
C SER A 526 11.02 9.77 -16.51
N GLN A 527 10.73 10.16 -17.75
CA GLN A 527 10.62 11.56 -18.15
C GLN A 527 9.49 12.30 -17.41
N PHE A 528 8.43 11.61 -17.01
CA PHE A 528 7.26 12.20 -16.36
C PHE A 528 7.38 12.35 -14.83
N LEU A 529 8.39 11.72 -14.21
CA LEU A 529 8.59 11.66 -12.76
C LEU A 529 9.35 12.88 -12.23
N ASP A 530 9.35 13.12 -10.92
CA ASP A 530 10.13 14.18 -10.28
C ASP A 530 11.43 13.63 -9.66
N ILE A 531 11.40 12.38 -9.20
CA ILE A 531 12.55 11.63 -8.68
C ILE A 531 12.72 10.36 -9.50
N ILE A 532 13.95 10.08 -9.94
CA ILE A 532 14.27 8.89 -10.73
C ILE A 532 14.63 7.74 -9.79
N GLY A 533 13.82 6.68 -9.82
CA GLY A 533 14.08 5.44 -9.10
C GLY A 533 14.40 4.29 -10.04
N PHE A 534 15.33 3.43 -9.65
CA PHE A 534 15.64 2.21 -10.40
C PHE A 534 16.11 1.05 -9.51
N ASN A 535 15.92 -0.17 -10.00
CA ASN A 535 16.24 -1.42 -9.31
C ASN A 535 17.44 -2.09 -9.96
N ARG A 536 18.44 -2.52 -9.17
CA ARG A 536 19.63 -3.21 -9.70
C ARG A 536 20.18 -4.29 -8.80
N TYR A 537 20.51 -5.41 -9.43
CA TYR A 537 20.98 -6.63 -8.81
C TYR A 537 22.34 -7.05 -9.37
N ASN A 538 23.32 -6.15 -9.30
CA ASN A 538 24.69 -6.40 -9.74
C ASN A 538 25.32 -7.51 -8.90
N ALA A 539 26.05 -8.41 -9.56
CA ALA A 539 26.61 -9.64 -9.00
C ALA A 539 25.58 -10.70 -8.55
N TRP A 540 24.27 -10.42 -8.63
CA TRP A 540 23.22 -11.41 -8.35
C TRP A 540 22.59 -11.93 -9.64
N TYR A 541 21.73 -11.14 -10.29
CA TYR A 541 21.14 -11.49 -11.58
C TYR A 541 22.06 -11.20 -12.77
N HIS A 542 22.94 -10.20 -12.62
CA HIS A 542 23.95 -9.86 -13.63
C HIS A 542 25.34 -10.24 -13.12
N ASN A 543 26.06 -11.07 -13.88
CA ASN A 543 27.38 -11.59 -13.53
C ASN A 543 27.42 -12.25 -12.12
N PRO A 544 26.65 -13.34 -11.89
CA PRO A 544 26.50 -13.94 -10.57
C PRO A 544 27.86 -14.20 -9.90
N GLY A 545 28.03 -13.78 -8.65
CA GLY A 545 29.26 -14.01 -7.87
C GLY A 545 30.38 -12.99 -8.11
N ARG A 546 30.29 -12.13 -9.13
CA ARG A 546 31.33 -11.14 -9.48
C ARG A 546 31.15 -9.82 -8.71
N THR A 547 31.44 -9.85 -7.41
CA THR A 547 31.34 -8.67 -6.52
C THR A 547 32.30 -7.53 -6.92
N ASP A 548 33.36 -7.84 -7.68
CA ASP A 548 34.26 -6.88 -8.31
C ASP A 548 33.56 -6.04 -9.40
N MET A 549 32.45 -6.52 -9.97
CA MET A 549 31.67 -5.86 -11.01
C MET A 549 30.44 -5.09 -10.47
N ILE A 550 30.49 -4.61 -9.24
CA ILE A 550 29.40 -3.83 -8.61
C ILE A 550 29.65 -2.32 -8.72
N VAL A 551 30.83 -1.87 -8.29
CA VAL A 551 31.07 -0.45 -7.95
C VAL A 551 30.95 0.46 -9.18
N GLN A 552 31.69 0.14 -10.24
CA GLN A 552 31.75 0.98 -11.43
C GLN A 552 30.43 0.95 -12.23
N PRO A 553 29.81 -0.22 -12.49
CA PRO A 553 28.52 -0.26 -13.21
C PRO A 553 27.42 0.50 -12.47
N MET A 554 27.31 0.35 -11.15
CA MET A 554 26.32 1.09 -10.36
C MET A 554 26.53 2.60 -10.42
N TYR A 555 27.78 3.05 -10.28
CA TYR A 555 28.14 4.47 -10.36
C TYR A 555 27.80 5.06 -11.73
N ASP A 556 28.21 4.38 -12.81
CA ASP A 556 28.00 4.87 -14.17
C ASP A 556 26.52 4.89 -14.56
N GLU A 557 25.75 3.91 -14.12
CA GLU A 557 24.34 3.86 -14.45
C GLU A 557 23.55 4.97 -13.73
N ALA A 558 23.74 5.15 -12.42
CA ALA A 558 23.08 6.22 -11.67
C ALA A 558 23.42 7.60 -12.27
N ARG A 559 24.67 7.80 -12.72
CA ARG A 559 25.09 9.00 -13.44
C ARG A 559 24.34 9.20 -14.74
N LYS A 560 24.23 8.16 -15.57
CA LYS A 560 23.49 8.24 -16.85
C LYS A 560 22.02 8.58 -16.64
N TRP A 561 21.40 8.07 -15.57
CA TRP A 561 20.04 8.46 -15.18
C TRP A 561 19.95 9.96 -14.87
N HIS A 562 20.85 10.48 -14.02
CA HIS A 562 20.87 11.90 -13.68
C HIS A 562 21.21 12.80 -14.88
N GLU A 563 22.23 12.46 -15.67
CA GLU A 563 22.67 13.24 -16.84
C GLU A 563 21.55 13.39 -17.88
N ARG A 564 20.74 12.34 -18.06
CA ARG A 564 19.61 12.33 -19.00
C ARG A 564 18.44 13.20 -18.54
N TYR A 565 18.04 13.09 -17.27
CA TYR A 565 16.78 13.70 -16.79
C TYR A 565 16.96 14.93 -15.92
N ARG A 566 18.18 15.18 -15.42
CA ARG A 566 18.51 16.28 -14.48
C ARG A 566 17.60 16.28 -13.24
N LYS A 567 17.42 15.11 -12.65
CA LYS A 567 16.56 14.88 -11.47
C LYS A 567 17.31 14.12 -10.38
N PRO A 568 16.89 14.18 -9.12
CA PRO A 568 17.44 13.36 -8.04
C PRO A 568 17.27 11.87 -8.36
N VAL A 569 18.23 11.06 -7.93
CA VAL A 569 18.27 9.62 -8.21
C VAL A 569 18.32 8.81 -6.92
N ILE A 570 17.55 7.72 -6.87
CA ILE A 570 17.52 6.74 -5.79
C ILE A 570 17.59 5.31 -6.36
N VAL A 571 18.32 4.44 -5.66
CA VAL A 571 18.23 2.99 -5.90
C VAL A 571 17.15 2.42 -4.99
N PHE A 572 16.09 1.87 -5.58
CA PHE A 572 14.95 1.33 -4.83
C PHE A 572 15.12 -0.12 -4.40
N GLU A 573 15.93 -0.89 -5.14
CA GLU A 573 16.23 -2.27 -4.83
C GLU A 573 17.66 -2.60 -5.20
N TYR A 574 18.37 -3.22 -4.25
CA TYR A 574 19.58 -3.98 -4.49
C TYR A 574 19.72 -5.07 -3.42
N GLY A 575 20.30 -6.21 -3.79
CA GLY A 575 20.57 -7.31 -2.87
C GLY A 575 20.79 -8.64 -3.57
N GLY A 576 20.83 -9.71 -2.79
CA GLY A 576 21.00 -11.07 -3.26
C GLY A 576 20.39 -12.03 -2.25
N ASP A 577 19.87 -13.17 -2.71
CA ASP A 577 19.21 -14.11 -1.81
C ASP A 577 20.25 -14.73 -0.86
N THR A 578 19.82 -15.03 0.37
CA THR A 578 20.71 -15.45 1.45
C THR A 578 20.01 -16.43 2.37
N MET A 579 20.58 -17.62 2.52
CA MET A 579 20.11 -18.63 3.47
C MET A 579 20.72 -18.36 4.84
N GLU A 580 19.86 -18.18 5.84
CA GLU A 580 20.27 -18.08 7.25
C GLU A 580 21.10 -19.30 7.65
N GLY A 581 22.25 -19.05 8.29
CA GLY A 581 23.18 -20.06 8.78
C GLY A 581 24.09 -20.69 7.70
N TYR A 582 23.94 -20.33 6.42
CA TYR A 582 24.86 -20.80 5.39
C TYR A 582 26.07 -19.87 5.27
N HIS A 583 27.24 -20.39 5.64
CA HIS A 583 28.52 -19.71 5.53
C HIS A 583 29.45 -20.42 4.56
N SER A 584 30.29 -19.65 3.86
CA SER A 584 31.29 -20.16 2.91
C SER A 584 32.49 -19.23 2.81
N LEU A 585 33.68 -19.83 2.78
CA LEU A 585 34.92 -19.16 2.40
C LEU A 585 35.56 -19.90 1.21
N PRO A 586 35.79 -19.24 0.06
CA PRO A 586 35.40 -17.87 -0.27
C PRO A 586 33.88 -17.65 -0.20
N ALA A 587 33.47 -16.39 -0.06
CA ALA A 587 32.05 -16.02 -0.06
C ALA A 587 31.36 -16.55 -1.33
N TYR A 588 30.21 -17.19 -1.17
CA TYR A 588 29.52 -17.87 -2.26
C TYR A 588 28.05 -17.46 -2.29
N ILE A 589 27.47 -17.36 -3.49
CA ILE A 589 26.06 -17.01 -3.70
C ILE A 589 25.17 -17.81 -2.72
N TRP A 590 24.21 -17.13 -2.09
CA TRP A 590 23.36 -17.62 -0.98
C TRP A 590 23.97 -17.62 0.42
N SER A 591 25.29 -17.49 0.59
CA SER A 591 25.90 -17.43 1.93
C SER A 591 25.72 -16.06 2.57
N GLU A 592 25.70 -16.00 3.90
CA GLU A 592 25.67 -14.74 4.65
C GLU A 592 26.91 -13.87 4.36
N ASP A 593 28.07 -14.52 4.21
CA ASP A 593 29.33 -13.87 3.82
C ASP A 593 29.19 -13.16 2.45
N TYR A 594 28.48 -13.78 1.51
CA TYR A 594 28.25 -13.19 0.20
C TYR A 594 27.32 -11.98 0.25
N GLN A 595 26.25 -12.03 1.06
CA GLN A 595 25.35 -10.89 1.25
C GLN A 595 26.10 -9.68 1.82
N THR A 596 26.95 -9.91 2.81
CA THR A 596 27.76 -8.83 3.43
C THR A 596 28.79 -8.26 2.44
N GLU A 597 29.48 -9.10 1.65
CA GLU A 597 30.43 -8.63 0.64
C GLU A 597 29.72 -7.83 -0.48
N LEU A 598 28.59 -8.36 -0.97
CA LEU A 598 27.76 -7.71 -1.99
C LEU A 598 27.31 -6.32 -1.53
N PHE A 599 26.80 -6.20 -0.31
CA PHE A 599 26.42 -4.91 0.27
C PHE A 599 27.61 -3.97 0.44
N SER A 600 28.74 -4.47 0.96
CA SER A 600 29.96 -3.67 1.14
C SER A 600 30.45 -3.03 -0.17
N LYS A 601 30.32 -3.74 -1.30
CA LYS A 601 30.66 -3.18 -2.63
C LYS A 601 29.62 -2.15 -3.10
N HIS A 602 28.33 -2.38 -2.89
CA HIS A 602 27.30 -1.39 -3.21
C HIS A 602 27.49 -0.10 -2.41
N PHE A 603 27.80 -0.22 -1.12
CA PHE A 603 28.10 0.92 -0.23
C PHE A 603 29.23 1.80 -0.77
N LYS A 604 30.30 1.20 -1.29
CA LYS A 604 31.39 1.94 -1.95
C LYS A 604 30.91 2.72 -3.18
N ALA A 605 29.99 2.17 -3.97
CA ALA A 605 29.40 2.87 -5.10
C ALA A 605 28.52 4.05 -4.63
N PHE A 606 27.68 3.81 -3.63
CA PHE A 606 26.76 4.81 -3.09
C PHE A 606 27.47 5.96 -2.39
N ASP A 607 28.60 5.70 -1.73
CA ASP A 607 29.40 6.77 -1.12
C ASP A 607 30.00 7.70 -2.19
N LYS A 608 30.51 7.16 -3.32
CA LYS A 608 30.93 7.95 -4.48
C LYS A 608 29.78 8.75 -5.09
N LEU A 609 28.59 8.14 -5.21
CA LEU A 609 27.41 8.82 -5.75
C LEU A 609 26.90 9.94 -4.84
N ARG A 610 26.92 9.75 -3.52
CA ARG A 610 26.48 10.74 -2.53
C ARG A 610 27.35 12.00 -2.55
N GLU A 611 28.62 11.90 -2.91
CA GLU A 611 29.50 13.07 -3.11
C GLU A 611 29.00 14.00 -4.22
N LEU A 612 28.27 13.46 -5.20
CA LEU A 612 27.69 14.21 -6.31
C LEU A 612 26.39 14.99 -5.94
N LYS A 613 25.91 14.83 -4.69
CA LYS A 613 24.76 15.54 -4.08
C LYS A 613 23.38 15.24 -4.66
N TRP A 614 23.25 14.77 -5.90
CA TRP A 614 21.97 14.40 -6.51
C TRP A 614 21.51 12.96 -6.26
N PHE A 615 22.37 12.13 -5.66
CA PHE A 615 22.01 10.78 -5.23
C PHE A 615 21.42 10.81 -3.83
N ILE A 616 20.13 10.52 -3.71
CA ILE A 616 19.33 10.82 -2.51
C ILE A 616 18.92 9.60 -1.70
N GLY A 617 19.32 8.38 -2.07
CA GLY A 617 19.04 7.23 -1.21
C GLY A 617 19.43 5.86 -1.73
N GLU A 618 19.41 4.91 -0.79
CA GLU A 618 19.76 3.51 -0.96
C GLU A 618 18.72 2.62 -0.23
N PHE A 619 17.87 1.91 -0.97
CA PHE A 619 16.91 0.95 -0.42
C PHE A 619 17.36 -0.48 -0.69
N VAL A 620 17.61 -1.21 0.39
CA VAL A 620 17.91 -2.65 0.35
C VAL A 620 16.65 -3.42 -0.02
N TRP A 621 16.79 -4.40 -0.89
CA TRP A 621 15.77 -5.42 -1.11
C TRP A 621 16.20 -6.70 -0.38
N ASN A 622 15.53 -7.14 0.68
CA ASN A 622 14.33 -6.58 1.34
C ASN A 622 14.60 -6.41 2.85
N PHE A 623 13.70 -5.76 3.58
CA PHE A 623 13.72 -5.77 5.04
C PHE A 623 13.71 -7.20 5.60
N ALA A 624 12.74 -8.04 5.21
CA ALA A 624 12.65 -9.42 5.70
C ALA A 624 12.37 -10.40 4.56
N ASP A 625 12.73 -11.67 4.75
CA ASP A 625 12.31 -12.75 3.85
C ASP A 625 10.77 -12.81 3.77
N PHE A 626 10.23 -13.17 2.60
CA PHE A 626 8.79 -13.18 2.38
C PHE A 626 8.37 -14.26 1.37
N LYS A 627 7.07 -14.60 1.33
CA LYS A 627 6.57 -15.67 0.45
C LYS A 627 6.37 -15.22 -1.00
N THR A 628 6.63 -16.16 -1.90
CA THR A 628 6.47 -16.03 -3.37
C THR A 628 5.72 -17.25 -3.90
N GLU A 629 5.41 -17.25 -5.20
CA GLU A 629 5.09 -18.50 -5.89
C GLU A 629 6.23 -19.50 -5.80
N GLN A 630 5.87 -20.78 -5.94
CA GLN A 630 6.83 -21.87 -5.98
C GLN A 630 7.57 -21.85 -7.33
N THR A 631 8.88 -21.70 -7.28
CA THR A 631 9.76 -21.90 -8.44
C THR A 631 11.09 -22.49 -7.96
N PHE A 632 11.84 -23.12 -8.85
CA PHE A 632 13.16 -23.67 -8.52
C PHE A 632 14.20 -22.59 -8.14
N THR A 633 13.90 -21.30 -8.38
CA THR A 633 14.76 -20.16 -8.00
C THR A 633 14.32 -19.45 -6.72
N ARG A 634 13.31 -20.00 -6.01
CA ARG A 634 12.77 -19.44 -4.77
C ARG A 634 12.74 -20.52 -3.68
N VAL A 635 13.66 -20.41 -2.73
CA VAL A 635 13.80 -21.40 -1.64
C VAL A 635 12.82 -21.06 -0.52
N GLY A 636 11.60 -21.58 -0.64
CA GLY A 636 10.53 -21.33 0.33
C GLY A 636 10.03 -19.88 0.34
N GLY A 637 10.37 -19.09 -0.68
CA GLY A 637 10.08 -17.66 -0.80
C GLY A 637 11.28 -16.89 -1.39
N ASN A 638 11.23 -15.57 -1.29
CA ASN A 638 12.35 -14.68 -1.57
C ASN A 638 13.18 -14.55 -0.28
N LYS A 639 14.49 -14.73 -0.41
CA LYS A 639 15.44 -14.83 0.69
C LYS A 639 16.45 -13.69 0.73
N LYS A 640 16.16 -12.59 0.01
CA LYS A 640 17.00 -11.39 -0.01
C LYS A 640 16.85 -10.55 1.26
N GLY A 641 15.95 -10.92 2.17
CA GLY A 641 15.74 -10.25 3.44
C GLY A 641 17.03 -10.15 4.22
N VAL A 642 17.25 -9.00 4.87
CA VAL A 642 18.32 -8.84 5.88
C VAL A 642 17.88 -9.37 7.24
N PHE A 643 16.58 -9.41 7.46
CA PHE A 643 15.95 -10.19 8.51
C PHE A 643 15.34 -11.46 7.92
N THR A 644 15.26 -12.50 8.72
CA THR A 644 14.47 -13.70 8.40
C THR A 644 12.98 -13.33 8.44
N ARG A 645 12.12 -14.22 7.91
CA ARG A 645 10.65 -14.02 7.93
C ARG A 645 10.11 -13.82 9.35
N ASN A 646 10.80 -14.39 10.35
CA ASN A 646 10.53 -14.28 11.79
C ASN A 646 11.34 -13.20 12.51
N ARG A 647 11.86 -12.21 11.76
CA ARG A 647 12.46 -10.98 12.28
C ARG A 647 13.72 -11.22 13.13
N GLN A 648 14.48 -12.25 12.78
CA GLN A 648 15.85 -12.46 13.29
C GLN A 648 16.87 -11.86 12.32
N PRO A 649 17.92 -11.19 12.81
CA PRO A 649 18.94 -10.58 11.95
C PRO A 649 19.82 -11.64 11.30
N LYS A 650 20.06 -11.51 10.00
CA LYS A 650 21.23 -12.10 9.32
C LYS A 650 22.45 -11.19 9.54
N ASP A 651 23.65 -11.66 9.20
CA ASP A 651 24.90 -10.88 9.35
C ASP A 651 24.84 -9.51 8.65
N ALA A 652 24.19 -9.45 7.49
CA ALA A 652 24.03 -8.22 6.74
C ALA A 652 23.22 -7.14 7.48
N ALA A 653 22.32 -7.52 8.40
CA ALA A 653 21.59 -6.56 9.23
C ALA A 653 22.54 -5.83 10.20
N HIS A 654 23.52 -6.53 10.77
CA HIS A 654 24.53 -5.92 11.64
C HIS A 654 25.48 -5.00 10.86
N LEU A 655 25.84 -5.38 9.63
CA LEU A 655 26.62 -4.54 8.73
C LEU A 655 25.88 -3.24 8.38
N LEU A 656 24.60 -3.35 7.99
CA LEU A 656 23.74 -2.20 7.68
C LEU A 656 23.56 -1.30 8.90
N ARG A 657 23.39 -1.87 10.09
CA ARG A 657 23.30 -1.11 11.34
C ARG A 657 24.49 -0.18 11.52
N LYS A 658 25.71 -0.69 11.35
CA LYS A 658 26.94 0.12 11.41
C LYS A 658 26.94 1.22 10.35
N ARG A 659 26.56 0.90 9.11
CA ARG A 659 26.52 1.86 8.00
C ARG A 659 25.52 2.99 8.25
N TYR A 660 24.27 2.67 8.56
CA TYR A 660 23.19 3.65 8.62
C TYR A 660 23.36 4.61 9.80
N HIS A 661 23.81 4.12 10.96
CA HIS A 661 24.19 5.01 12.08
C HIS A 661 25.43 5.86 11.76
N ALA A 662 26.42 5.35 11.02
CA ALA A 662 27.56 6.15 10.57
C ALA A 662 27.17 7.26 9.57
N ILE A 663 26.24 6.97 8.65
CA ILE A 663 25.70 7.99 7.74
C ILE A 663 24.91 9.03 8.53
N ALA A 664 24.09 8.61 9.50
CA ALA A 664 23.34 9.52 10.36
C ALA A 664 24.26 10.44 11.17
N PHE A 665 25.31 9.91 11.77
CA PHE A 665 26.34 10.69 12.46
C PHE A 665 26.97 11.72 11.51
N LYS A 666 27.36 11.30 10.30
CA LYS A 666 28.04 12.17 9.32
C LYS A 666 27.15 13.27 8.73
N LEU A 667 25.88 12.97 8.46
CA LEU A 667 24.97 13.90 7.78
C LEU A 667 24.13 14.75 8.75
N ASP A 668 23.74 14.15 9.87
CA ASP A 668 22.71 14.69 10.76
C ASP A 668 23.22 14.92 12.20
N ASN A 669 24.51 14.63 12.46
CA ASN A 669 25.13 14.71 13.79
C ASN A 669 24.41 13.85 14.85
N ALA A 670 23.82 12.72 14.43
CA ALA A 670 23.16 11.78 15.31
C ALA A 670 24.17 11.02 16.17
N SER A 671 23.84 10.74 17.43
CA SER A 671 24.69 9.92 18.31
C SER A 671 24.69 8.45 17.92
N PHE A 672 25.84 7.78 18.06
CA PHE A 672 25.91 6.32 17.92
C PHE A 672 25.19 5.60 19.08
N PRO A 673 24.49 4.49 18.81
CA PRO A 673 24.02 3.60 19.87
C PRO A 673 25.21 3.05 20.68
N ALA A 674 25.06 2.98 22.02
CA ALA A 674 26.11 2.48 22.91
C ALA A 674 26.47 1.01 22.63
N ASP A 675 25.52 0.23 22.11
CA ASP A 675 25.65 -1.18 21.75
C ASP A 675 25.93 -1.39 20.25
N LEU A 676 26.37 -0.36 19.51
CA LEU A 676 26.64 -0.47 18.07
C LEU A 676 27.78 -1.44 17.76
N PHE A 677 28.79 -1.46 18.63
CA PHE A 677 29.93 -2.35 18.57
C PHE A 677 29.92 -3.27 19.79
N GLN A 678 30.24 -4.54 19.58
CA GLN A 678 30.49 -5.44 20.70
C GLN A 678 31.76 -5.01 21.43
N TYR A 679 31.75 -5.12 22.76
CA TYR A 679 32.96 -4.95 23.55
C TYR A 679 34.02 -5.95 23.10
N ILE A 680 35.25 -5.47 22.93
CA ILE A 680 36.40 -6.32 22.59
C ILE A 680 37.35 -6.38 23.79
N ILE A 681 37.84 -5.22 24.23
CA ILE A 681 38.71 -5.06 25.38
C ILE A 681 38.74 -3.59 25.80
N ASP A 682 39.02 -3.33 27.07
CA ASP A 682 39.43 -2.01 27.55
C ASP A 682 40.88 -1.77 27.12
N TRP A 683 41.05 -1.03 26.01
CA TRP A 683 42.34 -0.47 25.64
C TRP A 683 42.61 0.73 26.56
N ASN A 684 43.09 0.46 27.77
CA ASN A 684 43.61 1.49 28.67
C ASN A 684 44.71 2.32 27.99
#